data_AF-G5IGC4-F1
#
_entry.id   AF-G5IGC4-F1
#
_cell.length_a   1.000
_cell.length_b   1.000
_cell.length_c   1.000
_cell.angle_alpha   90.00
_cell.angle_beta   90.00
_cell.angle_gamma   90.00
#
_symmetry.space_group_name_H-M   'P 1'
#
loop_
_entity.id
_entity.type
_entity.pdbx_description
1 polymer ?
#
loop_
_entity_poly.entity_id
_entity_poly.type
_entity_poly.pdbx_seq_one_letter_code
_entity_poly.pdbx_strand_id
1 'polypeptide(L)'
;MKKMKSLTAGKPSQLTIAQNRYEKIRIGVDPKYDPEYDPEYDPEYDTEYELALKGKCLCGCGDIAISDVWNQEAYRFLKQDYPDNFDHPNERFAAVHPSLWSNGRNNQINGIFEVIKDSIYQVRGYDMANISFVRTRNGWLVLDTLMSEECTYAALELAEDYFSKLGAAFKLQGNIKGIIISHSHVDHFGGVKAVCSYNLAGSTDLNGSYSYEELTKNCPIYAPSGFTEASVSENAYAGNAMGRRASYQYGSFVKPDKEHPDAEENWRRSISIGIGQGQSTGKVGFLKPTNIIDENTPPITIDGLEIDCQLTPGTEAPSEMNHYFPRYKALWMAENCAGTLHNLYTLRGAQVRDGNAWAKYLVETAERYGDKAEVIFQAHNWPHWKNETGTLSLKDFLLETASIYKFINDQTLLYLNQGFKMEEAAQKLRLPYALEHNWNLKPYYGTPSHDAKAVYQKYLGWYDANPIHLNPLSPEERAKAMAGYLTRSLNGESLKDSLEHDLDEGKYRTVADFAYQMYLAGGAGDCNAGHAKDLCAEALRQLAYTSESGPWRNCYLAGAWELEQGKERIHASMGTDLISNMEPYMLLDYIGILYDGDKSVEYDELGHHRNDMEFIMDITEGNKMTRFHIYIRNGAILYYQYKPEELSKPLPGEICHFSLGKEELIQLLAPPSIGQKTLDERIQALKVENSGKSFLNLIFYNLVNLKNDRFQTFDIVTPHDREFLTESEKKVDLREETKACIRMLEGHLKSIADFGDYDLLAFDEQGMNEWLETDGFHSILVKEAQVVEDTNFFAPAPVTKSKDWQNNLGIGPDGFFCKYEYIQVLESCYRFLAEPFLMGADHVHKDDRFTEKTMYLKKAILLLEPYLNRYRQNFRYDVIIENDQMRLQGNDAKAWDELKGKIFFRLRLTILS
;
A
#
# COMPACT_ATOMS: atom_id res chain seq x y z
N MET A 1 7.18 32.88 2.67
CA MET A 1 6.73 33.05 1.27
C MET A 1 7.06 34.41 0.60
N LYS A 2 8.16 35.13 0.92
CA LYS A 2 8.53 36.35 0.14
C LYS A 2 10.02 36.70 0.02
N LYS A 3 10.96 35.77 0.25
CA LYS A 3 12.40 35.99 -0.02
C LYS A 3 13.10 34.69 -0.46
N MET A 4 12.91 34.31 -1.73
CA MET A 4 13.81 33.43 -2.48
C MET A 4 13.83 33.87 -3.94
N LYS A 5 14.20 35.14 -4.17
CA LYS A 5 14.53 35.68 -5.50
C LYS A 5 15.87 36.40 -5.37
N SER A 6 16.96 35.66 -5.47
CA SER A 6 18.26 36.07 -6.03
C SER A 6 19.37 35.14 -5.53
N LEU A 7 19.52 33.99 -6.16
CA LEU A 7 20.85 33.41 -6.34
C LEU A 7 21.12 33.54 -7.84
N THR A 8 22.01 34.46 -8.18
CA THR A 8 22.47 34.72 -9.54
C THR A 8 23.35 33.56 -9.99
N ALA A 9 22.91 32.86 -11.04
CA ALA A 9 23.60 31.73 -11.65
C ALA A 9 25.00 32.12 -12.16
N GLY A 10 26.01 31.34 -11.80
CA GLY A 10 27.36 31.41 -12.36
C GLY A 10 27.39 31.02 -13.83
N LYS A 11 28.46 31.39 -14.53
CA LYS A 11 28.70 30.92 -15.92
C LYS A 11 28.89 29.40 -15.92
N PRO A 12 28.36 28.67 -16.93
CA PRO A 12 28.48 27.23 -17.02
C PRO A 12 29.95 26.77 -17.02
N SER A 13 30.26 25.73 -16.26
CA SER A 13 31.59 25.14 -16.18
C SER A 13 31.89 24.32 -17.45
N GLN A 14 33.18 24.07 -17.74
CA GLN A 14 33.56 23.21 -18.86
C GLN A 14 33.11 21.75 -18.68
N LEU A 15 32.80 21.33 -17.45
CA LEU A 15 32.24 20.01 -17.13
C LEU A 15 30.75 19.93 -17.50
N THR A 16 29.97 21.00 -17.31
CA THR A 16 28.58 21.08 -17.78
C THR A 16 28.49 20.98 -19.31
N ILE A 17 29.52 21.43 -20.05
CA ILE A 17 29.61 21.22 -21.52
C ILE A 17 29.97 19.78 -21.86
N ALA A 18 30.78 19.10 -21.03
CA ALA A 18 31.18 17.70 -21.21
C ALA A 18 30.07 16.70 -20.83
N GLN A 19 29.29 16.98 -19.78
CA GLN A 19 28.07 16.25 -19.42
C GLN A 19 26.95 16.49 -20.44
N ASN A 20 26.77 17.73 -20.92
CA ASN A 20 25.91 18.00 -22.08
C ASN A 20 26.39 17.28 -23.35
N ARG A 21 27.70 17.01 -23.49
CA ARG A 21 28.23 16.17 -24.58
C ARG A 21 27.91 14.69 -24.39
N TYR A 22 27.93 14.19 -23.16
CA TYR A 22 27.61 12.80 -22.85
C TYR A 22 26.10 12.51 -22.94
N GLU A 23 25.25 13.47 -22.59
CA GLU A 23 23.82 13.41 -22.85
C GLU A 23 23.50 13.59 -24.34
N LYS A 24 24.19 14.48 -25.07
CA LYS A 24 24.07 14.58 -26.54
C LYS A 24 24.50 13.33 -27.31
N ILE A 25 25.39 12.51 -26.74
CA ILE A 25 25.76 11.20 -27.32
C ILE A 25 24.64 10.16 -27.11
N ARG A 26 23.76 10.36 -26.12
CA ARG A 26 22.64 9.47 -25.80
C ARG A 26 21.35 9.80 -26.57
N ILE A 27 21.24 11.01 -27.13
CA ILE A 27 20.14 11.47 -28.01
C ILE A 27 20.52 11.47 -29.50
N GLY A 28 21.61 10.80 -29.88
CA GLY A 28 21.85 10.45 -31.29
C GLY A 28 22.42 11.56 -32.17
N VAL A 29 23.59 12.13 -31.85
CA VAL A 29 24.43 12.77 -32.89
C VAL A 29 25.91 12.39 -32.73
N ASP A 30 26.40 11.47 -33.56
CA ASP A 30 27.84 11.32 -33.84
C ASP A 30 28.28 12.55 -34.68
N PRO A 31 29.39 13.24 -34.33
CA PRO A 31 29.92 14.37 -35.09
C PRO A 31 30.44 14.06 -36.51
N LYS A 32 30.14 12.90 -37.09
CA LYS A 32 30.25 12.62 -38.53
C LYS A 32 28.87 12.61 -39.19
N TYR A 33 28.35 13.83 -39.33
CA TYR A 33 27.10 14.22 -39.95
C TYR A 33 26.95 13.72 -41.41
N ASP A 34 25.93 12.89 -41.64
CA ASP A 34 25.31 12.64 -42.95
C ASP A 34 23.86 13.18 -42.87
N PRO A 35 23.49 14.21 -43.65
CA PRO A 35 22.18 14.87 -43.55
C PRO A 35 20.98 14.04 -44.07
N GLU A 36 21.17 12.76 -44.44
CA GLU A 36 20.07 11.84 -44.79
C GLU A 36 19.55 10.98 -43.60
N TYR A 37 20.05 11.16 -42.38
CA TYR A 37 19.59 10.42 -41.19
C TYR A 37 19.43 11.38 -40.00
N ASP A 38 18.19 11.81 -39.74
CA ASP A 38 17.80 12.50 -38.51
C ASP A 38 17.50 11.45 -37.42
N PRO A 39 18.33 11.29 -36.37
CA PRO A 39 18.14 10.26 -35.35
C PRO A 39 17.18 10.70 -34.23
N GLU A 40 16.70 11.96 -34.24
CA GLU A 40 15.70 12.45 -33.29
C GLU A 40 14.26 12.24 -33.81
N TYR A 41 14.09 12.00 -35.12
CA TYR A 41 12.83 11.51 -35.68
C TYR A 41 12.84 9.99 -35.70
N ASP A 42 12.32 9.37 -34.65
CA ASP A 42 11.95 7.97 -34.70
C ASP A 42 10.50 7.86 -35.22
N PRO A 43 10.30 7.43 -36.49
CA PRO A 43 8.97 7.30 -37.07
C PRO A 43 8.07 6.35 -36.27
N GLU A 44 8.62 5.47 -35.42
CA GLU A 44 7.82 4.59 -34.57
C GLU A 44 6.91 5.38 -33.60
N TYR A 45 7.30 6.57 -33.15
CA TYR A 45 6.50 7.41 -32.25
C TYR A 45 5.19 7.86 -32.90
N ASP A 46 5.26 8.31 -34.16
CA ASP A 46 4.07 8.66 -34.94
C ASP A 46 3.24 7.40 -35.22
N THR A 47 3.87 6.25 -35.46
CA THR A 47 3.14 4.98 -35.68
C THR A 47 2.39 4.51 -34.43
N GLU A 48 2.94 4.68 -33.23
CA GLU A 48 2.32 4.20 -31.99
C GLU A 48 1.19 5.13 -31.53
N TYR A 49 1.30 6.44 -31.80
CA TYR A 49 0.18 7.36 -31.68
C TYR A 49 -0.95 7.01 -32.66
N GLU A 50 -0.63 6.65 -33.90
CA GLU A 50 -1.61 6.18 -34.90
C GLU A 50 -2.30 4.87 -34.47
N LEU A 51 -1.55 3.90 -33.94
CA LEU A 51 -2.09 2.66 -33.39
C LEU A 51 -3.00 2.93 -32.18
N ALA A 52 -2.60 3.86 -31.33
CA ALA A 52 -3.44 4.31 -30.21
C ALA A 52 -4.73 4.98 -30.71
N LEU A 53 -4.72 5.75 -31.80
CA LEU A 53 -5.93 6.34 -32.38
C LEU A 53 -6.80 5.33 -33.15
N LYS A 54 -6.21 4.25 -33.65
CA LYS A 54 -6.87 3.33 -34.56
C LYS A 54 -8.15 2.74 -33.95
N GLY A 55 -9.22 2.75 -34.76
CA GLY A 55 -10.51 2.23 -34.35
C GLY A 55 -11.29 3.12 -33.37
N LYS A 56 -10.78 4.31 -32.99
CA LYS A 56 -11.51 5.24 -32.10
C LYS A 56 -12.85 5.64 -32.70
N CYS A 57 -13.93 5.38 -31.98
CA CYS A 57 -15.29 5.70 -32.38
C CYS A 57 -15.65 7.12 -31.91
N LEU A 58 -16.26 7.94 -32.79
CA LEU A 58 -16.56 9.36 -32.53
C LEU A 58 -17.79 9.64 -31.62
N CYS A 59 -18.26 8.65 -30.86
CA CYS A 59 -19.38 8.81 -29.93
C CYS A 59 -18.90 9.21 -28.53
N GLY A 60 -19.32 10.37 -28.01
CA GLY A 60 -19.07 10.77 -26.61
C GLY A 60 -17.62 11.18 -26.29
N CYS A 61 -16.82 11.54 -27.30
CA CYS A 61 -15.34 11.60 -27.24
C CYS A 61 -14.74 12.89 -26.65
N GLY A 62 -15.38 13.47 -25.64
CA GLY A 62 -14.69 14.44 -24.78
C GLY A 62 -13.72 13.71 -23.85
N ASP A 63 -12.75 14.41 -23.28
CA ASP A 63 -12.08 13.84 -22.11
C ASP A 63 -13.11 13.75 -20.97
N ILE A 64 -13.06 12.67 -20.20
CA ILE A 64 -14.07 12.37 -19.19
C ILE A 64 -13.66 12.86 -17.81
N ALA A 65 -14.64 13.37 -17.06
CA ALA A 65 -14.56 13.56 -15.62
C ALA A 65 -15.67 12.75 -14.95
N ILE A 66 -15.28 11.76 -14.14
CA ILE A 66 -16.16 10.91 -13.33
C ILE A 66 -16.03 11.42 -11.90
N SER A 67 -17.09 12.06 -11.39
CA SER A 67 -17.28 12.58 -10.02
C SER A 67 -16.13 12.39 -9.01
N ASP A 68 -15.05 13.18 -9.13
CA ASP A 68 -13.85 13.13 -8.28
C ASP A 68 -13.15 11.75 -8.12
N VAL A 69 -13.54 10.75 -8.92
CA VAL A 69 -12.98 9.40 -8.98
C VAL A 69 -11.92 9.29 -10.08
N TRP A 70 -12.21 9.84 -11.27
CA TRP A 70 -11.32 9.82 -12.42
C TRP A 70 -11.48 11.08 -13.26
N ASN A 71 -10.38 11.63 -13.77
CA ASN A 71 -10.43 12.84 -14.59
C ASN A 71 -9.34 12.82 -15.67
N GLN A 72 -9.74 12.44 -16.88
CA GLN A 72 -8.88 12.49 -18.07
C GLN A 72 -8.70 13.93 -18.57
N GLU A 73 -9.69 14.81 -18.38
CA GLU A 73 -9.65 16.23 -18.79
C GLU A 73 -8.54 17.01 -18.06
N ALA A 74 -8.17 16.62 -16.84
CA ALA A 74 -7.04 17.18 -16.11
C ALA A 74 -5.69 17.04 -16.85
N TYR A 75 -5.61 16.14 -17.82
CA TYR A 75 -4.43 15.88 -18.65
C TYR A 75 -4.56 16.44 -20.08
N ARG A 76 -5.53 17.33 -20.33
CA ARG A 76 -5.76 17.92 -21.66
C ARG A 76 -4.53 18.60 -22.25
N PHE A 77 -3.64 19.16 -21.42
CA PHE A 77 -2.37 19.74 -21.87
C PHE A 77 -1.51 18.76 -22.69
N LEU A 78 -1.68 17.43 -22.57
CA LEU A 78 -0.95 16.44 -23.36
C LEU A 78 -1.43 16.34 -24.83
N LYS A 79 -2.51 17.03 -25.18
CA LYS A 79 -2.98 17.13 -26.58
C LYS A 79 -2.17 18.11 -27.42
N GLN A 80 -1.41 18.99 -26.78
CA GLN A 80 -0.52 19.92 -27.48
C GLN A 80 0.82 19.23 -27.82
N ASP A 81 1.56 19.81 -28.75
CA ASP A 81 2.90 19.34 -29.08
C ASP A 81 3.85 19.50 -27.89
N TYR A 82 4.91 18.69 -27.87
CA TYR A 82 5.94 18.82 -26.84
C TYR A 82 6.54 20.23 -26.89
N PRO A 83 6.70 20.93 -25.75
CA PRO A 83 7.13 22.33 -25.77
C PRO A 83 8.56 22.51 -26.30
N ASP A 84 8.73 23.39 -27.30
CA ASP A 84 10.01 23.72 -27.95
C ASP A 84 10.98 24.57 -27.08
N ASN A 85 10.61 24.90 -25.84
CA ASN A 85 11.24 25.97 -25.02
C ASN A 85 12.61 25.62 -24.39
N PHE A 86 13.50 24.97 -25.12
CA PHE A 86 14.88 24.69 -24.68
C PHE A 86 15.75 25.96 -24.51
N ASP A 87 15.34 27.10 -25.09
CA ASP A 87 16.18 28.31 -25.20
C ASP A 87 15.85 29.45 -24.21
N HIS A 88 14.90 29.26 -23.27
CA HIS A 88 14.61 30.33 -22.31
C HIS A 88 15.71 30.41 -21.23
N PRO A 89 16.44 31.55 -21.10
CA PRO A 89 17.66 31.62 -20.28
C PRO A 89 17.44 31.50 -18.76
N ASN A 90 16.18 31.47 -18.31
CA ASN A 90 15.79 31.28 -16.92
C ASN A 90 15.07 29.93 -16.64
N GLU A 91 14.85 29.08 -17.66
CA GLU A 91 14.12 27.82 -17.55
C GLU A 91 14.84 26.74 -18.36
N ARG A 92 16.00 26.29 -17.86
CA ARG A 92 16.94 25.48 -18.63
C ARG A 92 16.76 23.96 -18.55
N PHE A 93 15.62 23.47 -18.08
CA PHE A 93 15.31 22.03 -18.09
C PHE A 93 13.85 21.83 -18.46
N ALA A 94 13.58 21.02 -19.49
CA ALA A 94 12.23 20.59 -19.77
C ALA A 94 11.68 19.86 -18.53
N ALA A 95 10.50 20.25 -18.06
CA ALA A 95 9.90 19.69 -16.84
C ALA A 95 9.45 18.22 -17.00
N VAL A 96 9.56 17.63 -18.19
CA VAL A 96 9.12 16.28 -18.54
C VAL A 96 10.06 15.67 -19.57
N HIS A 97 10.43 14.41 -19.40
CA HIS A 97 11.17 13.64 -20.39
C HIS A 97 10.35 13.48 -21.70
N PRO A 98 10.88 13.76 -22.90
CA PRO A 98 10.11 13.71 -24.17
C PRO A 98 9.43 12.36 -24.43
N SER A 99 10.13 11.26 -24.15
CA SER A 99 9.61 9.90 -24.30
C SER A 99 8.39 9.64 -23.40
N LEU A 100 8.42 10.12 -22.14
CA LEU A 100 7.30 10.00 -21.21
C LEU A 100 6.13 10.90 -21.61
N TRP A 101 6.40 12.08 -22.19
CA TRP A 101 5.35 12.93 -22.75
C TRP A 101 4.61 12.23 -23.88
N SER A 102 5.34 11.57 -24.80
CA SER A 102 4.71 10.80 -25.88
C SER A 102 3.89 9.62 -25.35
N ASN A 103 4.40 8.86 -24.38
CA ASN A 103 3.61 7.82 -23.69
C ASN A 103 2.34 8.41 -23.04
N GLY A 104 2.44 9.55 -22.35
CA GLY A 104 1.29 10.25 -21.77
C GLY A 104 0.29 10.74 -22.81
N ARG A 105 0.76 11.29 -23.93
CA ARG A 105 -0.10 11.70 -25.06
C ARG A 105 -0.85 10.50 -25.66
N ASN A 106 -0.22 9.33 -25.77
CA ASN A 106 -0.89 8.14 -26.29
C ASN A 106 -1.91 7.60 -25.27
N ASN A 107 -1.57 7.58 -23.98
CA ASN A 107 -2.49 7.18 -22.90
C ASN A 107 -3.63 8.19 -22.66
N GLN A 108 -3.46 9.45 -23.10
CA GLN A 108 -4.53 10.46 -23.10
C GLN A 108 -5.65 10.14 -24.10
N ILE A 109 -5.39 9.27 -25.09
CA ILE A 109 -6.38 8.87 -26.08
C ILE A 109 -7.40 7.92 -25.44
N ASN A 110 -8.51 8.50 -24.99
CA ASN A 110 -9.61 7.79 -24.34
C ASN A 110 -10.82 7.53 -25.26
N GLY A 111 -11.79 6.76 -24.77
CA GLY A 111 -13.07 6.50 -25.44
C GLY A 111 -13.30 5.02 -25.76
N ILE A 112 -14.21 4.75 -26.69
CA ILE A 112 -14.47 3.39 -27.20
C ILE A 112 -13.78 3.18 -28.54
N PHE A 113 -13.16 2.02 -28.69
CA PHE A 113 -12.34 1.63 -29.83
C PHE A 113 -12.82 0.31 -30.40
N GLU A 114 -12.95 0.25 -31.73
CA GLU A 114 -13.21 -0.97 -32.47
C GLU A 114 -11.88 -1.66 -32.82
N VAL A 115 -11.56 -2.75 -32.10
CA VAL A 115 -10.34 -3.53 -32.30
C VAL A 115 -10.48 -4.45 -33.51
N ILE A 116 -11.61 -5.16 -33.58
CA ILE A 116 -12.04 -5.92 -34.75
C ILE A 116 -13.45 -5.50 -35.07
N LYS A 117 -13.66 -5.13 -36.33
CA LYS A 117 -14.93 -4.64 -36.83
C LYS A 117 -16.13 -5.51 -36.43
N ASP A 118 -17.15 -4.87 -35.88
CA ASP A 118 -18.43 -5.48 -35.45
C ASP A 118 -18.30 -6.60 -34.40
N SER A 119 -17.11 -6.80 -33.81
CA SER A 119 -16.77 -8.04 -33.10
C SER A 119 -16.01 -7.86 -31.78
N ILE A 120 -15.00 -7.00 -31.72
CA ILE A 120 -14.19 -6.75 -30.51
C ILE A 120 -14.04 -5.25 -30.30
N TYR A 121 -14.39 -4.80 -29.11
CA TYR A 121 -14.31 -3.39 -28.70
C TYR A 121 -13.55 -3.24 -27.38
N GLN A 122 -12.93 -2.09 -27.16
CA GLN A 122 -12.33 -1.72 -25.88
C GLN A 122 -12.77 -0.31 -25.48
N VAL A 123 -13.06 -0.10 -24.20
CA VAL A 123 -13.13 1.24 -23.61
C VAL A 123 -11.83 1.49 -22.86
N ARG A 124 -11.18 2.62 -23.17
CA ARG A 124 -9.85 2.99 -22.67
C ARG A 124 -9.85 4.41 -22.10
N GLY A 125 -8.97 4.70 -21.14
CA GLY A 125 -8.85 6.02 -20.50
C GLY A 125 -10.05 6.39 -19.60
N TYR A 126 -10.78 5.37 -19.12
CA TYR A 126 -11.83 5.52 -18.11
C TYR A 126 -11.37 5.07 -16.72
N ASP A 127 -10.22 4.38 -16.67
CA ASP A 127 -9.46 3.97 -15.49
C ASP A 127 -8.01 3.72 -15.96
N MET A 128 -7.13 3.15 -15.11
CA MET A 128 -5.80 2.70 -15.53
C MET A 128 -5.84 1.54 -16.52
N ALA A 129 -6.79 0.62 -16.34
CA ALA A 129 -7.00 -0.54 -17.19
C ALA A 129 -8.04 -0.24 -18.29
N ASN A 130 -8.09 -1.14 -19.27
CA ASN A 130 -9.07 -1.21 -20.33
C ASN A 130 -10.15 -2.23 -19.94
N ILE A 131 -11.40 -1.98 -20.35
CA ILE A 131 -12.46 -3.00 -20.34
C ILE A 131 -12.76 -3.41 -21.78
N SER A 132 -12.77 -4.71 -22.05
CA SER A 132 -12.92 -5.24 -23.41
C SER A 132 -14.23 -6.00 -23.58
N PHE A 133 -14.87 -5.85 -24.75
CA PHE A 133 -16.12 -6.52 -25.11
C PHE A 133 -15.90 -7.38 -26.36
N VAL A 134 -16.09 -8.69 -26.21
CA VAL A 134 -15.96 -9.67 -27.30
C VAL A 134 -17.33 -10.23 -27.64
N ARG A 135 -17.72 -10.13 -28.92
CA ARG A 135 -19.02 -10.59 -29.37
C ARG A 135 -19.13 -12.12 -29.32
N THR A 136 -20.18 -12.62 -28.69
CA THR A 136 -20.52 -14.05 -28.67
C THR A 136 -21.60 -14.36 -29.71
N ARG A 137 -22.27 -15.51 -29.64
CA ARG A 137 -23.37 -15.85 -30.55
C ARG A 137 -24.58 -14.92 -30.37
N ASN A 138 -24.93 -14.60 -29.13
CA ASN A 138 -26.15 -13.91 -28.74
C ASN A 138 -25.91 -12.75 -27.74
N GLY A 139 -24.69 -12.28 -27.58
CA GLY A 139 -24.36 -11.23 -26.62
C GLY A 139 -22.88 -10.89 -26.56
N TRP A 140 -22.40 -10.61 -25.35
CA TRP A 140 -21.05 -10.12 -25.09
C TRP A 140 -20.35 -10.91 -24.00
N LEU A 141 -19.05 -11.11 -24.19
CA LEU A 141 -18.11 -11.51 -23.17
C LEU A 141 -17.32 -10.28 -22.75
N VAL A 142 -17.21 -10.03 -21.45
CA VAL A 142 -16.40 -8.95 -20.89
C VAL A 142 -15.04 -9.52 -20.46
N LEU A 143 -13.95 -8.83 -20.83
CA LEU A 143 -12.61 -9.13 -20.35
C LEU A 143 -12.14 -7.98 -19.45
N ASP A 144 -11.85 -8.31 -18.20
CA ASP A 144 -11.54 -7.41 -17.10
C ASP A 144 -12.60 -6.32 -16.85
N THR A 145 -12.52 -5.67 -15.69
CA THR A 145 -13.63 -4.89 -15.14
C THR A 145 -13.19 -3.59 -14.49
N LEU A 146 -12.03 -3.03 -14.86
CA LEU A 146 -11.47 -1.80 -14.30
C LEU A 146 -11.29 -1.86 -12.76
N MET A 147 -10.79 -0.77 -12.17
CA MET A 147 -10.46 -0.71 -10.75
C MET A 147 -11.65 -0.31 -9.88
N SER A 148 -12.50 0.60 -10.36
CA SER A 148 -13.63 1.11 -9.56
C SER A 148 -14.99 0.88 -10.21
N GLU A 149 -16.01 0.68 -9.37
CA GLU A 149 -17.39 0.49 -9.82
C GLU A 149 -17.88 1.69 -10.65
N GLU A 150 -17.55 2.92 -10.24
CA GLU A 150 -17.96 4.15 -10.93
C GLU A 150 -17.36 4.27 -12.32
N CYS A 151 -16.05 4.01 -12.47
CA CYS A 151 -15.37 3.99 -13.76
C CYS A 151 -15.94 2.92 -14.67
N THR A 152 -16.25 1.75 -14.11
CA THR A 152 -16.81 0.61 -14.85
C THR A 152 -18.20 0.91 -15.37
N TYR A 153 -19.07 1.51 -14.55
CA TYR A 153 -20.38 1.95 -15.01
C TYR A 153 -20.29 2.98 -16.12
N ALA A 154 -19.45 3.99 -15.98
CA ALA A 154 -19.25 4.99 -17.02
C ALA A 154 -18.77 4.35 -18.34
N ALA A 155 -17.91 3.34 -18.28
CA ALA A 155 -17.44 2.61 -19.45
C ALA A 155 -18.53 1.73 -20.08
N LEU A 156 -19.36 1.07 -19.28
CA LEU A 156 -20.51 0.28 -19.73
C LEU A 156 -21.58 1.16 -20.39
N GLU A 157 -21.87 2.33 -19.82
CA GLU A 157 -22.80 3.31 -20.39
C GLU A 157 -22.29 3.85 -21.72
N LEU A 158 -21.00 4.22 -21.81
CA LEU A 158 -20.39 4.63 -23.09
C LEU A 158 -20.53 3.51 -24.14
N ALA A 159 -20.28 2.27 -23.76
CA ALA A 159 -20.39 1.13 -24.66
C ALA A 159 -21.83 0.88 -25.12
N GLU A 160 -22.80 0.88 -24.20
CA GLU A 160 -24.24 0.75 -24.53
C GLU A 160 -24.71 1.89 -25.44
N ASP A 161 -24.33 3.14 -25.14
CA ASP A 161 -24.66 4.30 -25.96
C ASP A 161 -24.14 4.16 -27.39
N TYR A 162 -22.89 3.71 -27.55
CA TYR A 162 -22.32 3.45 -28.87
C TYR A 162 -23.01 2.28 -29.58
N PHE A 163 -23.19 1.15 -28.90
CA PHE A 163 -23.80 -0.05 -29.45
C PHE A 163 -25.27 0.12 -29.83
N SER A 164 -26.03 0.94 -29.10
CA SER A 164 -27.41 1.27 -29.43
C SER A 164 -27.54 1.89 -30.83
N LYS A 165 -26.52 2.63 -31.28
CA LYS A 165 -26.44 3.24 -32.62
C LYS A 165 -26.14 2.22 -33.71
N LEU A 166 -25.45 1.13 -33.38
CA LEU A 166 -25.19 0.00 -34.30
C LEU A 166 -26.43 -0.89 -34.46
N GLY A 167 -27.31 -0.89 -33.46
CA GLY A 167 -28.65 -1.48 -33.52
C GLY A 167 -28.93 -2.49 -32.41
N ALA A 168 -30.19 -2.95 -32.32
CA ALA A 168 -30.66 -3.79 -31.22
C ALA A 168 -29.87 -5.11 -31.01
N ALA A 169 -29.20 -5.61 -32.05
CA ALA A 169 -28.35 -6.80 -31.98
C ALA A 169 -27.02 -6.59 -31.24
N PHE A 170 -26.67 -5.35 -30.88
CA PHE A 170 -25.47 -4.98 -30.14
C PHE A 170 -25.75 -4.58 -28.69
N LYS A 171 -27.03 -4.59 -28.25
CA LYS A 171 -27.43 -4.26 -26.88
C LYS A 171 -26.53 -4.99 -25.85
N LEU A 172 -25.90 -4.26 -24.95
CA LEU A 172 -25.02 -4.78 -23.89
C LEU A 172 -25.81 -5.11 -22.64
N GLN A 173 -26.66 -4.20 -22.16
CA GLN A 173 -27.41 -4.38 -20.92
C GLN A 173 -28.32 -5.63 -20.97
N GLY A 174 -28.12 -6.56 -20.04
CA GLY A 174 -28.85 -7.83 -19.98
C GLY A 174 -28.38 -8.90 -20.98
N ASN A 175 -27.33 -8.64 -21.76
CA ASN A 175 -26.79 -9.53 -22.78
C ASN A 175 -25.32 -9.91 -22.56
N ILE A 176 -24.73 -9.58 -21.42
CA ILE A 176 -23.41 -10.08 -21.04
C ILE A 176 -23.57 -11.56 -20.66
N LYS A 177 -22.75 -12.44 -21.26
CA LYS A 177 -22.84 -13.90 -21.14
C LYS A 177 -21.77 -14.49 -20.23
N GLY A 178 -20.79 -13.69 -19.85
CA GLY A 178 -19.75 -14.04 -18.91
C GLY A 178 -18.72 -12.91 -18.78
N ILE A 179 -17.90 -13.03 -17.74
CA ILE A 179 -16.75 -12.17 -17.47
C ILE A 179 -15.53 -13.07 -17.36
N ILE A 180 -14.44 -12.70 -18.02
CA ILE A 180 -13.11 -13.25 -17.76
C ILE A 180 -12.34 -12.19 -16.99
N ILE A 181 -11.85 -12.55 -15.81
CA ILE A 181 -10.85 -11.78 -15.07
C ILE A 181 -9.50 -12.42 -15.40
N SER A 182 -8.62 -11.66 -16.04
CA SER A 182 -7.32 -12.15 -16.49
C SER A 182 -6.44 -12.58 -15.34
N HIS A 183 -6.39 -11.78 -14.28
CA HIS A 183 -5.47 -11.97 -13.17
C HIS A 183 -5.86 -11.25 -11.87
N SER A 184 -5.08 -11.47 -10.82
CA SER A 184 -5.39 -11.11 -9.43
C SER A 184 -5.10 -9.66 -9.00
N HIS A 185 -4.99 -8.71 -9.92
CA HIS A 185 -4.81 -7.29 -9.56
C HIS A 185 -6.12 -6.50 -9.60
N VAL A 186 -6.20 -5.51 -8.71
CA VAL A 186 -7.44 -4.79 -8.37
C VAL A 186 -8.04 -4.02 -9.54
N ASP A 187 -7.21 -3.56 -10.47
CA ASP A 187 -7.61 -2.84 -11.67
C ASP A 187 -8.27 -3.72 -12.74
N HIS A 188 -8.33 -5.03 -12.53
CA HIS A 188 -8.96 -5.98 -13.44
C HIS A 188 -10.23 -6.60 -12.87
N PHE A 189 -10.37 -6.68 -11.55
CA PHE A 189 -11.56 -7.21 -10.89
C PHE A 189 -12.40 -6.18 -10.12
N GLY A 190 -11.87 -4.97 -9.89
CA GLY A 190 -12.43 -4.01 -8.95
C GLY A 190 -13.84 -3.54 -9.32
N GLY A 191 -14.18 -3.48 -10.60
CA GLY A 191 -15.54 -3.16 -11.07
C GLY A 191 -16.44 -4.35 -11.35
N VAL A 192 -16.08 -5.59 -10.95
CA VAL A 192 -16.84 -6.80 -11.31
C VAL A 192 -18.30 -6.74 -10.85
N LYS A 193 -18.57 -6.13 -9.70
CA LYS A 193 -19.94 -5.92 -9.20
C LYS A 193 -20.74 -5.01 -10.12
N ALA A 194 -20.13 -3.95 -10.64
CA ALA A 194 -20.78 -3.03 -11.56
C ALA A 194 -21.23 -3.76 -12.84
N VAL A 195 -20.36 -4.60 -13.43
CA VAL A 195 -20.69 -5.41 -14.61
C VAL A 195 -21.85 -6.39 -14.34
N CYS A 196 -21.78 -7.14 -13.25
CA CYS A 196 -22.82 -8.10 -12.89
C CYS A 196 -24.17 -7.41 -12.63
N SER A 197 -24.17 -6.32 -11.86
CA SER A 197 -25.37 -5.51 -11.58
C SER A 197 -25.95 -4.90 -12.86
N TYR A 198 -25.10 -4.38 -13.75
CA TYR A 198 -25.52 -3.83 -15.05
C TYR A 198 -26.19 -4.89 -15.94
N ASN A 199 -25.79 -6.16 -15.80
CA ASN A 199 -26.36 -7.26 -16.56
C ASN A 199 -27.71 -7.78 -16.00
N LEU A 200 -28.15 -7.33 -14.82
CA LEU A 200 -29.47 -7.68 -14.30
C LEU A 200 -30.58 -7.00 -15.12
N ALA A 201 -31.51 -7.80 -15.66
CA ALA A 201 -32.58 -7.31 -16.52
C ALA A 201 -33.46 -6.27 -15.80
N GLY A 202 -33.48 -5.04 -16.33
CA GLY A 202 -34.33 -3.95 -15.81
C GLY A 202 -33.76 -3.23 -14.58
N SER A 203 -32.50 -3.47 -14.20
CA SER A 203 -31.86 -2.66 -13.17
C SER A 203 -31.60 -1.23 -13.68
N THR A 204 -32.20 -0.26 -12.99
CA THR A 204 -31.87 1.17 -13.08
C THR A 204 -31.23 1.68 -11.79
N ASP A 205 -30.98 0.78 -10.82
CA ASP A 205 -30.49 1.13 -9.49
C ASP A 205 -29.12 0.50 -9.25
N LEU A 206 -28.10 1.37 -9.36
CA LEU A 206 -26.70 1.06 -9.14
C LEU A 206 -26.39 0.80 -7.66
N ASN A 207 -27.29 1.17 -6.75
CA ASN A 207 -27.17 0.99 -5.30
C ASN A 207 -28.01 -0.18 -4.78
N GLY A 208 -28.60 -0.98 -5.68
CA GLY A 208 -29.34 -2.18 -5.31
C GLY A 208 -28.45 -3.15 -4.52
N SER A 209 -28.93 -3.59 -3.35
CA SER A 209 -28.27 -4.68 -2.62
C SER A 209 -28.71 -6.00 -3.25
N TYR A 210 -27.83 -6.59 -4.07
CA TYR A 210 -28.05 -7.88 -4.74
C TYR A 210 -27.22 -8.97 -4.06
N SER A 211 -27.80 -10.17 -3.93
CA SER A 211 -27.05 -11.35 -3.49
C SER A 211 -26.03 -11.80 -4.53
N TYR A 212 -25.03 -12.56 -4.08
CA TYR A 212 -24.04 -13.17 -4.97
C TYR A 212 -24.69 -14.05 -6.05
N GLU A 213 -25.70 -14.84 -5.67
CA GLU A 213 -26.45 -15.69 -6.59
C GLU A 213 -27.21 -14.87 -7.63
N GLU A 214 -27.82 -13.75 -7.25
CA GLU A 214 -28.49 -12.86 -8.19
C GLU A 214 -27.50 -12.27 -9.20
N LEU A 215 -26.38 -11.73 -8.72
CA LEU A 215 -25.35 -11.10 -9.55
C LEU A 215 -24.71 -12.07 -10.55
N THR A 216 -24.49 -13.32 -10.14
CA THR A 216 -23.72 -14.30 -10.94
C THR A 216 -24.57 -15.24 -11.79
N LYS A 217 -25.88 -15.38 -11.51
CA LYS A 217 -26.77 -16.34 -12.18
C LYS A 217 -26.77 -16.27 -13.71
N ASN A 218 -26.71 -15.06 -14.27
CA ASN A 218 -26.69 -14.84 -15.72
C ASN A 218 -25.37 -14.24 -16.21
N CYS A 219 -24.36 -14.17 -15.34
CA CYS A 219 -23.08 -13.54 -15.59
C CYS A 219 -21.95 -14.36 -14.92
N PRO A 220 -21.62 -15.56 -15.44
CA PRO A 220 -20.56 -16.37 -14.88
C PRO A 220 -19.21 -15.65 -14.94
N ILE A 221 -18.39 -15.81 -13.91
CA ILE A 221 -17.08 -15.18 -13.73
C ILE A 221 -16.01 -16.26 -13.80
N TYR A 222 -15.12 -16.14 -14.79
CA TYR A 222 -13.99 -17.04 -15.02
C TYR A 222 -12.71 -16.36 -14.57
N ALA A 223 -11.87 -17.06 -13.80
CA ALA A 223 -10.57 -16.56 -13.34
C ALA A 223 -9.53 -17.70 -13.29
N PRO A 224 -8.23 -17.39 -13.34
CA PRO A 224 -7.17 -18.40 -13.22
C PRO A 224 -7.13 -19.04 -11.82
N SER A 225 -6.59 -20.26 -11.75
CA SER A 225 -6.32 -20.96 -10.50
C SER A 225 -5.47 -20.12 -9.55
N GLY A 226 -5.86 -20.04 -8.28
CA GLY A 226 -5.18 -19.23 -7.25
C GLY A 226 -5.64 -17.77 -7.17
N PHE A 227 -6.59 -17.33 -8.02
CA PHE A 227 -7.03 -15.93 -8.10
C PHE A 227 -7.43 -15.32 -6.75
N THR A 228 -8.30 -15.98 -5.99
CA THR A 228 -8.80 -15.44 -4.70
C THR A 228 -7.68 -15.30 -3.67
N GLU A 229 -6.80 -16.29 -3.59
CA GLU A 229 -5.66 -16.29 -2.66
C GLU A 229 -4.66 -15.19 -2.98
N ALA A 230 -4.29 -15.06 -4.26
CA ALA A 230 -3.40 -14.01 -4.73
C ALA A 230 -4.00 -12.61 -4.51
N SER A 231 -5.29 -12.44 -4.81
CA SER A 231 -6.00 -11.16 -4.62
C SER A 231 -6.03 -10.73 -3.16
N VAL A 232 -6.23 -11.68 -2.24
CA VAL A 232 -6.23 -11.41 -0.78
C VAL A 232 -4.82 -11.13 -0.27
N SER A 233 -3.86 -12.00 -0.57
CA SER A 233 -2.50 -11.90 -0.04
C SER A 233 -1.84 -10.57 -0.41
N GLU A 234 -2.02 -10.12 -1.66
CA GLU A 234 -1.40 -8.89 -2.13
C GLU A 234 -2.10 -7.64 -1.62
N ASN A 235 -3.44 -7.62 -1.59
CA ASN A 235 -4.20 -6.40 -1.32
C ASN A 235 -4.63 -6.25 0.15
N ALA A 236 -4.63 -7.32 0.95
CA ALA A 236 -5.04 -7.28 2.36
C ALA A 236 -3.87 -7.40 3.36
N TYR A 237 -3.01 -8.41 3.22
CA TYR A 237 -2.01 -8.74 4.25
C TYR A 237 -0.96 -7.63 4.46
N ALA A 238 -0.58 -6.96 3.36
CA ALA A 238 0.26 -5.76 3.40
C ALA A 238 -0.49 -4.50 2.92
N GLY A 239 -1.83 -4.52 2.95
CA GLY A 239 -2.68 -3.53 2.29
C GLY A 239 -2.40 -2.08 2.69
N ASN A 240 -2.17 -1.82 3.98
CA ASN A 240 -1.82 -0.49 4.47
C ASN A 240 -0.47 0.01 3.93
N ALA A 241 0.58 -0.81 4.06
CA ALA A 241 1.92 -0.46 3.60
C ALA A 241 1.93 -0.25 2.08
N MET A 242 1.28 -1.15 1.35
CA MET A 242 1.16 -1.10 -0.10
C MET A 242 0.35 0.12 -0.56
N GLY A 243 -0.80 0.40 0.07
CA GLY A 243 -1.65 1.54 -0.27
C GLY A 243 -0.94 2.88 -0.07
N ARG A 244 -0.23 3.04 1.04
CA ARG A 244 0.58 4.24 1.29
C ARG A 244 1.71 4.38 0.28
N ARG A 245 2.45 3.31 -0.04
CA ARG A 245 3.52 3.36 -1.06
C ARG A 245 2.98 3.55 -2.49
N ALA A 246 1.80 3.02 -2.79
CA ALA A 246 1.11 3.22 -4.06
C ALA A 246 0.82 4.71 -4.32
N SER A 247 0.57 5.49 -3.28
CA SER A 247 0.39 6.94 -3.43
C SER A 247 1.58 7.67 -4.05
N TYR A 248 2.80 7.19 -3.78
CA TYR A 248 4.03 7.68 -4.41
C TYR A 248 4.13 7.18 -5.86
N GLN A 249 3.96 5.87 -6.09
CA GLN A 249 4.06 5.27 -7.42
C GLN A 249 3.08 5.89 -8.43
N TYR A 250 1.84 6.14 -8.00
CA TYR A 250 0.79 6.68 -8.87
C TYR A 250 0.62 8.20 -8.75
N GLY A 251 1.40 8.86 -7.87
CA GLY A 251 1.40 10.31 -7.71
C GLY A 251 0.04 10.87 -7.28
N SER A 252 -0.65 10.19 -6.35
CA SER A 252 -2.06 10.46 -6.02
C SER A 252 -2.35 11.90 -5.57
N PHE A 253 -1.35 12.58 -5.01
CA PHE A 253 -1.42 13.97 -4.52
C PHE A 253 -0.54 14.95 -5.34
N VAL A 254 0.10 14.47 -6.41
CA VAL A 254 0.81 15.30 -7.40
C VAL A 254 0.16 15.22 -8.78
N LYS A 255 -1.13 14.89 -8.83
CA LYS A 255 -1.96 14.89 -10.04
C LYS A 255 -2.08 16.31 -10.63
N PRO A 256 -2.27 16.46 -11.96
CA PRO A 256 -2.53 17.75 -12.58
C PRO A 256 -3.69 18.52 -11.94
N ASP A 257 -3.64 19.84 -12.05
CA ASP A 257 -4.73 20.71 -11.62
C ASP A 257 -5.91 20.58 -12.60
N LYS A 258 -7.02 20.01 -12.09
CA LYS A 258 -8.26 19.83 -12.84
C LYS A 258 -8.99 21.14 -13.16
N GLU A 259 -8.75 22.20 -12.38
CA GLU A 259 -9.40 23.51 -12.60
C GLU A 259 -8.72 24.31 -13.72
N HIS A 260 -7.43 24.05 -13.93
CA HIS A 260 -6.61 24.71 -14.95
C HIS A 260 -5.88 23.67 -15.82
N PRO A 261 -6.61 22.85 -16.60
CA PRO A 261 -6.03 21.70 -17.30
C PRO A 261 -4.99 22.04 -18.38
N ASP A 262 -4.99 23.29 -18.89
CA ASP A 262 -4.00 23.75 -19.88
C ASP A 262 -2.81 24.52 -19.26
N ALA A 263 -2.75 24.61 -17.93
CA ALA A 263 -1.70 25.36 -17.25
C ALA A 263 -0.32 24.70 -17.45
N GLU A 264 0.70 25.49 -17.80
CA GLU A 264 2.09 25.00 -17.98
C GLU A 264 2.66 24.41 -16.68
N GLU A 265 2.12 24.79 -15.52
CA GLU A 265 2.42 24.23 -14.22
C GLU A 265 2.12 22.72 -14.16
N ASN A 266 1.17 22.21 -14.96
CA ASN A 266 0.87 20.78 -15.03
C ASN A 266 2.03 19.96 -15.62
N TRP A 267 2.94 20.58 -16.37
CA TRP A 267 4.16 19.90 -16.85
C TRP A 267 5.08 19.50 -15.70
N ARG A 268 4.92 20.09 -14.51
CA ARG A 268 5.73 19.78 -13.31
C ARG A 268 5.06 18.74 -12.40
N ARG A 269 3.93 18.17 -12.83
CA ARG A 269 3.10 17.20 -12.09
C ARG A 269 3.19 15.80 -12.71
N SER A 270 2.35 14.87 -12.24
CA SER A 270 2.21 13.54 -12.86
C SER A 270 1.82 13.67 -14.34
N ILE A 271 2.38 12.79 -15.19
CA ILE A 271 2.25 12.82 -16.66
C ILE A 271 1.60 11.57 -17.20
N SER A 272 2.03 10.41 -16.73
CA SER A 272 1.49 9.09 -17.04
C SER A 272 2.12 8.10 -16.08
N ILE A 273 1.52 6.92 -15.94
CA ILE A 273 2.10 5.79 -15.21
C ILE A 273 2.61 4.69 -16.17
N GLY A 274 2.72 4.96 -17.47
CA GLY A 274 3.20 4.02 -18.47
C GLY A 274 2.09 3.14 -19.07
N ILE A 275 1.41 2.39 -18.22
CA ILE A 275 0.29 1.50 -18.60
C ILE A 275 -1.07 2.22 -18.71
N GLY A 276 -1.12 3.50 -18.30
CA GLY A 276 -2.32 4.32 -18.31
C GLY A 276 -2.02 5.73 -17.80
N GLN A 277 -3.06 6.55 -17.61
CA GLN A 277 -2.88 7.94 -17.20
C GLN A 277 -2.60 8.10 -15.69
N GLY A 278 -3.15 7.21 -14.85
CA GLY A 278 -3.09 7.27 -13.39
C GLY A 278 -4.12 6.33 -12.75
N GLN A 279 -4.29 6.40 -11.43
CA GLN A 279 -5.22 5.53 -10.68
C GLN A 279 -6.55 6.23 -10.33
N SER A 280 -7.67 5.53 -10.53
CA SER A 280 -9.00 5.95 -10.05
C SER A 280 -9.10 5.81 -8.52
N THR A 281 -9.95 6.63 -7.89
CA THR A 281 -10.10 6.69 -6.42
C THR A 281 -11.50 6.28 -5.95
N GLY A 282 -12.21 5.51 -6.77
CA GLY A 282 -13.59 5.08 -6.53
C GLY A 282 -13.71 3.83 -5.67
N LYS A 283 -14.91 3.27 -5.63
CA LYS A 283 -15.22 2.07 -4.85
C LYS A 283 -14.70 0.82 -5.54
N VAL A 284 -13.87 0.05 -4.84
CA VAL A 284 -13.38 -1.26 -5.26
C VAL A 284 -14.31 -2.36 -4.77
N GLY A 285 -14.82 -3.18 -5.69
CA GLY A 285 -15.62 -4.37 -5.43
C GLY A 285 -14.84 -5.68 -5.61
N PHE A 286 -15.39 -6.77 -5.09
CA PHE A 286 -14.87 -8.12 -5.32
C PHE A 286 -16.03 -9.14 -5.33
N LEU A 287 -15.95 -10.13 -6.21
CA LEU A 287 -16.82 -11.31 -6.25
C LEU A 287 -15.96 -12.56 -6.46
N LYS A 288 -16.27 -13.66 -5.75
CA LYS A 288 -15.62 -14.94 -6.01
C LYS A 288 -15.88 -15.39 -7.46
N PRO A 289 -14.89 -15.96 -8.17
CA PRO A 289 -15.13 -16.56 -9.47
C PRO A 289 -16.13 -17.71 -9.37
N THR A 290 -17.03 -17.83 -10.35
CA THR A 290 -17.92 -18.99 -10.46
C THR A 290 -17.23 -20.19 -11.10
N ASN A 291 -16.18 -19.92 -11.89
CA ASN A 291 -15.42 -20.89 -12.64
C ASN A 291 -13.92 -20.60 -12.51
N ILE A 292 -13.16 -21.61 -12.12
CA ILE A 292 -11.70 -21.53 -12.05
C ILE A 292 -11.12 -22.27 -13.26
N ILE A 293 -10.15 -21.65 -13.93
CA ILE A 293 -9.37 -22.24 -15.00
C ILE A 293 -8.06 -22.76 -14.43
N ASP A 294 -7.82 -24.06 -14.55
CA ASP A 294 -6.59 -24.74 -14.12
C ASP A 294 -5.90 -25.46 -15.29
N GLU A 295 -4.75 -26.10 -15.04
CA GLU A 295 -3.96 -26.78 -16.07
C GLU A 295 -4.68 -27.98 -16.73
N ASN A 296 -5.75 -28.46 -16.10
CA ASN A 296 -6.56 -29.58 -16.59
C ASN A 296 -7.82 -29.11 -17.33
N THR A 297 -8.06 -27.80 -17.38
CA THR A 297 -9.24 -27.20 -17.99
C THR A 297 -9.05 -27.16 -19.53
N PRO A 298 -9.90 -27.83 -20.31
CA PRO A 298 -9.84 -27.72 -21.77
C PRO A 298 -10.29 -26.33 -22.24
N PRO A 299 -10.10 -25.97 -23.52
CA PRO A 299 -10.66 -24.73 -24.09
C PRO A 299 -12.13 -24.56 -23.71
N ILE A 300 -12.48 -23.38 -23.20
CA ILE A 300 -13.83 -23.09 -22.70
C ILE A 300 -14.71 -22.58 -23.85
N THR A 301 -16.02 -22.70 -23.66
CA THR A 301 -17.02 -22.15 -24.60
C THR A 301 -18.05 -21.32 -23.85
N ILE A 302 -18.14 -20.03 -24.19
CA ILE A 302 -19.11 -19.09 -23.61
C ILE A 302 -20.04 -18.61 -24.72
N ASP A 303 -21.33 -18.96 -24.62
CA ASP A 303 -22.36 -18.61 -25.62
C ASP A 303 -21.89 -18.85 -27.09
N GLY A 304 -21.32 -20.04 -27.32
CA GLY A 304 -20.85 -20.49 -28.63
C GLY A 304 -19.53 -19.87 -29.12
N LEU A 305 -18.86 -19.06 -28.30
CA LEU A 305 -17.49 -18.59 -28.57
C LEU A 305 -16.49 -19.52 -27.87
N GLU A 306 -15.65 -20.21 -28.65
CA GLU A 306 -14.53 -21.01 -28.15
C GLU A 306 -13.35 -20.09 -27.78
N ILE A 307 -12.69 -20.40 -26.66
CA ILE A 307 -11.59 -19.62 -26.09
C ILE A 307 -10.53 -20.61 -25.59
N ASP A 308 -9.31 -20.47 -26.08
CA ASP A 308 -8.15 -21.21 -25.56
C ASP A 308 -7.48 -20.35 -24.48
N CYS A 309 -7.47 -20.85 -23.24
CA CYS A 309 -6.88 -20.16 -22.09
C CYS A 309 -5.49 -20.73 -21.82
N GLN A 310 -4.48 -19.86 -21.77
CA GLN A 310 -3.11 -20.22 -21.38
C GLN A 310 -2.82 -19.63 -20.01
N LEU A 311 -2.70 -20.48 -18.99
CA LEU A 311 -2.24 -20.07 -17.66
C LEU A 311 -0.79 -19.60 -17.71
N THR A 312 -0.52 -18.48 -17.05
CA THR A 312 0.82 -17.88 -16.92
C THR A 312 1.10 -17.48 -15.46
N PRO A 313 1.04 -18.40 -14.48
CA PRO A 313 1.24 -18.02 -13.09
C PRO A 313 2.67 -17.52 -12.82
N GLY A 314 2.80 -16.46 -12.02
CA GLY A 314 4.08 -15.89 -11.57
C GLY A 314 4.73 -14.93 -12.57
N THR A 315 4.00 -14.51 -13.60
CA THR A 315 4.39 -13.46 -14.56
C THR A 315 4.09 -12.08 -14.01
N GLU A 316 3.15 -11.34 -14.60
CA GLU A 316 2.69 -10.07 -14.06
C GLU A 316 2.00 -10.30 -12.71
N ALA A 317 1.16 -11.33 -12.59
CA ALA A 317 0.54 -11.69 -11.31
C ALA A 317 0.86 -13.13 -10.87
N PRO A 318 0.70 -13.45 -9.57
CA PRO A 318 0.78 -14.84 -9.10
C PRO A 318 -0.24 -15.77 -9.78
N SER A 319 -1.40 -15.24 -10.14
CA SER A 319 -2.48 -15.95 -10.83
C SER A 319 -2.91 -15.14 -12.06
N GLU A 320 -2.56 -15.61 -13.26
CA GLU A 320 -2.78 -14.91 -14.53
C GLU A 320 -2.98 -15.88 -15.70
N MET A 321 -3.68 -15.44 -16.75
CA MET A 321 -3.85 -16.18 -18.01
C MET A 321 -4.05 -15.31 -19.25
N ASN A 322 -3.49 -15.77 -20.38
CA ASN A 322 -3.72 -15.23 -21.73
C ASN A 322 -4.89 -15.95 -22.43
N HIS A 323 -5.48 -15.32 -23.44
CA HIS A 323 -6.65 -15.85 -24.14
C HIS A 323 -6.55 -15.73 -25.65
N TYR A 324 -6.73 -16.83 -26.37
CA TYR A 324 -6.82 -16.82 -27.82
C TYR A 324 -8.27 -17.09 -28.26
N PHE A 325 -8.77 -16.27 -29.20
CA PHE A 325 -10.11 -16.37 -29.76
C PHE A 325 -10.03 -16.87 -31.21
N PRO A 326 -10.15 -18.19 -31.48
CA PRO A 326 -9.90 -18.76 -32.81
C PRO A 326 -10.79 -18.19 -33.90
N ARG A 327 -12.07 -17.93 -33.58
CA ARG A 327 -13.05 -17.34 -34.52
C ARG A 327 -12.59 -15.99 -35.06
N TYR A 328 -11.95 -15.19 -34.22
CA TYR A 328 -11.51 -13.83 -34.55
C TYR A 328 -10.02 -13.76 -34.87
N LYS A 329 -9.28 -14.85 -34.68
CA LYS A 329 -7.81 -14.87 -34.71
C LYS A 329 -7.21 -13.73 -33.86
N ALA A 330 -7.81 -13.48 -32.70
CA ALA A 330 -7.42 -12.41 -31.80
C ALA A 330 -6.74 -13.01 -30.57
N LEU A 331 -5.62 -12.42 -30.17
CA LEU A 331 -4.86 -12.84 -28.99
C LEU A 331 -4.95 -11.72 -27.94
N TRP A 332 -5.58 -12.02 -26.82
CA TRP A 332 -5.65 -11.12 -25.68
C TRP A 332 -4.61 -11.51 -24.64
N MET A 333 -3.67 -10.60 -24.39
CA MET A 333 -2.45 -10.87 -23.65
C MET A 333 -2.51 -10.51 -22.16
N ALA A 334 -3.71 -10.31 -21.61
CA ALA A 334 -3.90 -9.85 -20.23
C ALA A 334 -2.98 -8.65 -19.97
N GLU A 335 -1.97 -8.80 -19.10
CA GLU A 335 -0.93 -7.80 -18.84
C GLU A 335 0.49 -8.35 -19.07
N ASN A 336 0.61 -9.55 -19.65
CA ASN A 336 1.89 -10.14 -20.04
C ASN A 336 2.60 -9.38 -21.18
N CYS A 337 1.81 -8.63 -21.97
CA CYS A 337 2.28 -7.65 -22.95
C CYS A 337 1.55 -6.33 -22.72
N ALA A 338 2.30 -5.23 -22.77
CA ALA A 338 1.80 -3.86 -22.69
C ALA A 338 2.62 -2.97 -23.64
N GLY A 339 2.25 -1.70 -23.76
CA GLY A 339 3.04 -0.69 -24.51
C GLY A 339 4.24 -0.16 -23.73
N THR A 340 4.89 -1.00 -22.91
CA THR A 340 6.01 -0.66 -22.02
C THR A 340 6.69 -1.92 -21.49
N LEU A 341 7.95 -1.81 -21.06
CA LEU A 341 8.53 -2.76 -20.11
C LEU A 341 7.73 -2.72 -18.80
N HIS A 342 7.34 -3.89 -18.27
CA HIS A 342 6.60 -4.02 -17.02
C HIS A 342 7.52 -4.29 -15.83
N ASN A 343 6.98 -4.15 -14.63
CA ASN A 343 7.72 -4.37 -13.39
C ASN A 343 7.93 -5.87 -13.13
N LEU A 344 9.17 -6.28 -12.85
CA LEU A 344 9.46 -7.51 -12.09
C LEU A 344 9.32 -7.28 -10.57
N TYR A 345 9.38 -6.02 -10.14
CA TYR A 345 9.03 -5.59 -8.79
C TYR A 345 8.37 -4.21 -8.83
N THR A 346 7.10 -4.14 -8.43
CA THR A 346 6.36 -2.89 -8.36
C THR A 346 6.79 -2.06 -7.14
N LEU A 347 6.94 -0.74 -7.30
CA LEU A 347 7.45 0.15 -6.25
C LEU A 347 6.50 0.28 -5.05
N ARG A 348 5.18 0.08 -5.26
CA ARG A 348 4.17 -0.02 -4.20
C ARG A 348 4.45 -1.17 -3.24
N GLY A 349 5.22 -2.17 -3.66
CA GLY A 349 5.58 -3.35 -2.88
C GLY A 349 4.68 -4.52 -3.21
N ALA A 350 5.29 -5.62 -3.66
CA ALA A 350 4.67 -6.93 -3.86
C ALA A 350 5.76 -8.01 -3.78
N GLN A 351 5.37 -9.28 -3.92
CA GLN A 351 6.33 -10.34 -4.17
C GLN A 351 7.04 -10.12 -5.51
N VAL A 352 8.30 -10.55 -5.61
CA VAL A 352 9.07 -10.44 -6.86
C VAL A 352 8.57 -11.43 -7.90
N ARG A 353 8.40 -10.96 -9.13
CA ARG A 353 7.92 -11.73 -10.28
C ARG A 353 9.05 -12.50 -10.98
N ASP A 354 8.70 -13.49 -11.79
CA ASP A 354 9.67 -14.34 -12.49
C ASP A 354 9.89 -13.90 -13.94
N GLY A 355 10.89 -13.06 -14.19
CA GLY A 355 11.25 -12.66 -15.57
C GLY A 355 11.61 -13.84 -16.49
N ASN A 356 12.15 -14.94 -15.97
CA ASN A 356 12.45 -16.13 -16.77
C ASN A 356 11.20 -16.97 -17.06
N ALA A 357 10.26 -17.09 -16.13
CA ALA A 357 8.97 -17.74 -16.39
C ALA A 357 8.14 -16.90 -17.38
N TRP A 358 8.13 -15.57 -17.21
CA TRP A 358 7.46 -14.63 -18.09
C TRP A 358 7.94 -14.77 -19.54
N ALA A 359 9.25 -14.77 -19.74
CA ALA A 359 9.83 -15.02 -21.06
C ALA A 359 9.42 -16.38 -21.64
N LYS A 360 9.38 -17.44 -20.83
CA LYS A 360 8.97 -18.79 -21.29
C LYS A 360 7.51 -18.82 -21.73
N TYR A 361 6.60 -18.24 -20.96
CA TYR A 361 5.18 -18.21 -21.32
C TYR A 361 4.95 -17.39 -22.60
N LEU A 362 5.65 -16.27 -22.77
CA LEU A 362 5.58 -15.47 -24.01
C LEU A 362 6.11 -16.24 -25.23
N VAL A 363 7.19 -17.01 -25.08
CA VAL A 363 7.68 -17.90 -26.14
C VAL A 363 6.66 -18.99 -26.46
N GLU A 364 6.04 -19.59 -25.45
CA GLU A 364 4.96 -20.56 -25.65
C GLU A 364 3.78 -19.93 -26.40
N THR A 365 3.35 -18.72 -26.03
CA THR A 365 2.31 -17.96 -26.71
C THR A 365 2.68 -17.71 -28.17
N ALA A 366 3.92 -17.28 -28.43
CA ALA A 366 4.43 -17.02 -29.78
C ALA A 366 4.37 -18.27 -30.68
N GLU A 367 4.73 -19.44 -30.13
CA GLU A 367 4.67 -20.71 -30.85
C GLU A 367 3.23 -21.23 -31.04
N ARG A 368 2.35 -21.05 -30.05
CA ARG A 368 0.96 -21.50 -30.13
C ARG A 368 0.12 -20.65 -31.08
N TYR A 369 0.32 -19.33 -31.08
CA TYR A 369 -0.63 -18.38 -31.67
C TYR A 369 -0.02 -17.30 -32.56
N GLY A 370 1.29 -17.00 -32.45
CA GLY A 370 1.91 -15.85 -33.12
C GLY A 370 1.68 -15.79 -34.64
N ASP A 371 1.77 -16.94 -35.31
CA ASP A 371 1.53 -17.03 -36.77
C ASP A 371 0.04 -17.00 -37.16
N LYS A 372 -0.84 -17.34 -36.21
CA LYS A 372 -2.30 -17.47 -36.41
C LYS A 372 -3.04 -16.18 -36.12
N ALA A 373 -2.54 -15.38 -35.18
CA ALA A 373 -3.17 -14.14 -34.77
C ALA A 373 -3.10 -13.08 -35.88
N GLU A 374 -4.15 -12.26 -35.97
CA GLU A 374 -4.23 -11.06 -36.80
C GLU A 374 -4.16 -9.77 -35.96
N VAL A 375 -4.39 -9.88 -34.64
CA VAL A 375 -4.28 -8.78 -33.68
C VAL A 375 -3.85 -9.31 -32.30
N ILE A 376 -2.98 -8.54 -31.64
CA ILE A 376 -2.70 -8.62 -30.20
C ILE A 376 -3.35 -7.41 -29.53
N PHE A 377 -4.10 -7.64 -28.47
CA PHE A 377 -4.65 -6.59 -27.62
C PHE A 377 -4.52 -6.99 -26.15
N GLN A 378 -4.64 -6.04 -25.23
CA GLN A 378 -4.30 -6.26 -23.83
C GLN A 378 -5.14 -5.39 -22.89
N ALA A 379 -5.00 -5.64 -21.59
CA ALA A 379 -5.73 -4.95 -20.53
C ALA A 379 -5.24 -3.50 -20.31
N HIS A 380 -4.11 -3.09 -20.89
CA HIS A 380 -3.59 -1.71 -20.82
C HIS A 380 -3.16 -1.20 -22.20
N ASN A 381 -2.96 0.11 -22.35
CA ASN A 381 -2.53 0.74 -23.62
C ASN A 381 -3.41 0.37 -24.84
N TRP A 382 -2.83 0.13 -26.03
CA TRP A 382 -3.54 -0.06 -27.30
C TRP A 382 -3.09 -1.32 -28.07
N PRO A 383 -3.92 -1.85 -29.00
CA PRO A 383 -3.59 -3.07 -29.76
C PRO A 383 -2.52 -2.90 -30.84
N HIS A 384 -2.00 -4.04 -31.33
CA HIS A 384 -1.13 -4.16 -32.49
C HIS A 384 -1.73 -5.14 -33.52
N TRP A 385 -1.75 -4.77 -34.80
CA TRP A 385 -2.35 -5.56 -35.88
C TRP A 385 -1.30 -6.09 -36.86
N LYS A 386 -1.57 -7.27 -37.41
CA LYS A 386 -0.72 -7.89 -38.43
C LYS A 386 -0.69 -7.06 -39.72
N ASN A 387 0.50 -6.88 -40.29
CA ASN A 387 0.77 -6.19 -41.56
C ASN A 387 0.57 -4.67 -41.58
N GLU A 388 0.43 -4.01 -40.42
CA GLU A 388 0.28 -2.54 -40.37
C GLU A 388 1.42 -1.82 -39.64
N THR A 389 2.17 -2.51 -38.78
CA THR A 389 3.30 -1.91 -38.04
C THR A 389 4.52 -1.64 -38.91
N GLY A 390 4.62 -2.23 -40.11
CA GLY A 390 5.76 -2.04 -41.02
C GLY A 390 7.12 -2.57 -40.51
N THR A 391 7.26 -2.82 -39.20
CA THR A 391 8.54 -3.11 -38.55
C THR A 391 8.64 -4.54 -37.98
N LEU A 392 7.57 -5.16 -37.46
CA LEU A 392 7.63 -6.49 -36.81
C LEU A 392 6.34 -7.32 -36.97
N SER A 393 6.46 -8.64 -37.12
CA SER A 393 5.30 -9.54 -37.04
C SER A 393 4.76 -9.63 -35.60
N LEU A 394 3.50 -10.04 -35.41
CA LEU A 394 2.95 -10.25 -34.05
C LEU A 394 3.72 -11.32 -33.26
N LYS A 395 4.32 -12.30 -33.96
CA LYS A 395 5.21 -13.28 -33.35
C LYS A 395 6.50 -12.62 -32.84
N ASP A 396 7.09 -11.72 -33.64
CA ASP A 396 8.30 -11.00 -33.23
C ASP A 396 8.03 -10.05 -32.06
N PHE A 397 6.88 -9.37 -32.02
CA PHE A 397 6.46 -8.58 -30.86
C PHE A 397 6.47 -9.39 -29.55
N LEU A 398 5.92 -10.62 -29.58
CA LEU A 398 5.95 -11.54 -28.44
C LEU A 398 7.38 -11.97 -28.09
N LEU A 399 8.20 -12.30 -29.08
CA LEU A 399 9.57 -12.75 -28.88
C LEU A 399 10.49 -11.64 -28.37
N GLU A 400 10.29 -10.40 -28.77
CA GLU A 400 11.04 -9.25 -28.29
C GLU A 400 10.65 -8.90 -26.85
N THR A 401 9.35 -8.93 -26.53
CA THR A 401 8.86 -8.83 -25.15
C THR A 401 9.45 -9.94 -24.28
N ALA A 402 9.49 -11.19 -24.77
CA ALA A 402 10.14 -12.29 -24.07
C ALA A 402 11.64 -12.05 -23.88
N SER A 403 12.29 -11.50 -24.91
CA SER A 403 13.74 -11.26 -24.94
C SER A 403 14.18 -10.26 -23.89
N ILE A 404 13.43 -9.17 -23.65
CA ILE A 404 13.82 -8.19 -22.62
C ILE A 404 13.75 -8.77 -21.21
N TYR A 405 12.69 -9.50 -20.86
CA TYR A 405 12.60 -10.15 -19.55
C TYR A 405 13.69 -11.20 -19.36
N LYS A 406 13.94 -12.01 -20.40
CA LYS A 406 14.99 -13.02 -20.38
C LYS A 406 16.37 -12.39 -20.24
N PHE A 407 16.62 -11.30 -20.98
CA PHE A 407 17.89 -10.59 -20.94
C PHE A 407 18.14 -9.96 -19.57
N ILE A 408 17.17 -9.22 -19.03
CA ILE A 408 17.29 -8.63 -17.69
C ILE A 408 17.56 -9.74 -16.66
N ASN A 409 16.84 -10.85 -16.71
CA ASN A 409 17.05 -11.98 -15.82
C ASN A 409 18.46 -12.58 -15.93
N ASP A 410 18.85 -13.01 -17.13
CA ASP A 410 20.08 -13.77 -17.35
C ASP A 410 21.34 -12.92 -17.22
N GLN A 411 21.30 -11.71 -17.76
CA GLN A 411 22.43 -10.80 -17.70
C GLN A 411 22.68 -10.33 -16.27
N THR A 412 21.61 -10.11 -15.49
CA THR A 412 21.72 -9.84 -14.05
C THR A 412 22.32 -11.03 -13.34
N LEU A 413 21.78 -12.26 -13.51
CA LEU A 413 22.35 -13.47 -12.91
C LEU A 413 23.82 -13.69 -13.26
N LEU A 414 24.24 -13.38 -14.49
CA LEU A 414 25.65 -13.41 -14.88
C LEU A 414 26.48 -12.45 -14.01
N TYR A 415 26.01 -11.22 -13.77
CA TYR A 415 26.68 -10.26 -12.91
C TYR A 415 26.71 -10.69 -11.44
N LEU A 416 25.62 -11.24 -10.92
CA LEU A 416 25.59 -11.82 -9.58
C LEU A 416 26.68 -12.91 -9.43
N ASN A 417 26.78 -13.81 -10.40
CA ASN A 417 27.80 -14.86 -10.42
C ASN A 417 29.24 -14.33 -10.59
N GLN A 418 29.40 -13.11 -11.08
CA GLN A 418 30.69 -12.39 -11.12
C GLN A 418 30.99 -11.63 -9.81
N GLY A 419 30.08 -11.67 -8.84
CA GLY A 419 30.24 -11.01 -7.54
C GLY A 419 29.74 -9.57 -7.49
N PHE A 420 29.03 -9.08 -8.52
CA PHE A 420 28.39 -7.76 -8.46
C PHE A 420 27.22 -7.77 -7.48
N LYS A 421 27.12 -6.71 -6.69
CA LYS A 421 26.02 -6.46 -5.76
C LYS A 421 24.78 -5.94 -6.50
N MET A 422 23.66 -5.86 -5.79
CA MET A 422 22.36 -5.43 -6.34
C MET A 422 22.45 -4.11 -7.12
N GLU A 423 22.96 -3.03 -6.52
CA GLU A 423 23.08 -1.72 -7.17
C GLU A 423 24.09 -1.74 -8.32
N GLU A 424 25.18 -2.50 -8.19
CA GLU A 424 26.24 -2.56 -9.19
C GLU A 424 25.77 -3.32 -10.43
N ALA A 425 25.04 -4.43 -10.25
CA ALA A 425 24.43 -5.20 -11.33
C ALA A 425 23.40 -4.35 -12.09
N ALA A 426 22.53 -3.64 -11.37
CA ALA A 426 21.57 -2.71 -11.97
C ALA A 426 22.25 -1.58 -12.76
N GLN A 427 23.35 -1.02 -12.23
CA GLN A 427 24.12 0.03 -12.91
C GLN A 427 24.95 -0.49 -14.09
N LYS A 428 25.33 -1.76 -14.09
CA LYS A 428 26.10 -2.39 -15.15
C LYS A 428 25.23 -2.89 -16.29
N LEU A 429 23.96 -3.22 -16.02
CA LEU A 429 23.02 -3.68 -17.04
C LEU A 429 22.81 -2.62 -18.12
N ARG A 430 23.04 -3.02 -19.37
CA ARG A 430 22.77 -2.21 -20.57
C ARG A 430 21.97 -3.07 -21.51
N LEU A 431 20.82 -2.58 -21.95
CA LEU A 431 20.00 -3.28 -22.92
C LEU A 431 20.74 -3.32 -24.28
N PRO A 432 20.59 -4.39 -25.07
CA PRO A 432 20.99 -4.37 -26.47
C PRO A 432 20.25 -3.28 -27.24
N TYR A 433 20.91 -2.68 -28.24
CA TYR A 433 20.38 -1.55 -29.01
C TYR A 433 18.94 -1.77 -29.50
N ALA A 434 18.63 -2.94 -30.07
CA ALA A 434 17.29 -3.26 -30.57
C ALA A 434 16.21 -3.27 -29.47
N LEU A 435 16.53 -3.71 -28.25
CA LEU A 435 15.57 -3.70 -27.14
C LEU A 435 15.45 -2.31 -26.51
N GLU A 436 16.54 -1.52 -26.49
CA GLU A 436 16.54 -0.15 -25.95
C GLU A 436 15.76 0.84 -26.85
N HIS A 437 15.73 0.59 -28.16
CA HIS A 437 15.07 1.45 -29.15
C HIS A 437 13.69 0.96 -29.56
N ASN A 438 13.26 -0.24 -29.15
CA ASN A 438 11.88 -0.67 -29.37
C ASN A 438 10.93 0.13 -28.45
N TRP A 439 10.02 0.88 -29.04
CA TRP A 439 9.01 1.68 -28.33
C TRP A 439 8.23 0.90 -27.27
N ASN A 440 7.75 -0.30 -27.62
CA ASN A 440 6.93 -1.15 -26.77
C ASN A 440 7.67 -1.67 -25.54
N LEU A 441 9.00 -1.58 -25.52
CA LEU A 441 9.86 -2.04 -24.43
C LEU A 441 10.52 -0.88 -23.66
N LYS A 442 10.15 0.36 -23.99
CA LYS A 442 10.61 1.54 -23.25
C LYS A 442 10.18 1.46 -21.77
N PRO A 443 10.98 2.00 -20.86
CA PRO A 443 10.79 1.83 -19.42
C PRO A 443 9.77 2.82 -18.84
N TYR A 444 8.55 2.88 -19.38
CA TYR A 444 7.52 3.81 -18.89
C TYR A 444 6.90 3.36 -17.56
N TYR A 445 6.89 2.05 -17.29
CA TYR A 445 6.40 1.47 -16.05
C TYR A 445 7.54 0.79 -15.28
N GLY A 446 7.93 -0.41 -15.73
CA GLY A 446 9.14 -1.11 -15.29
C GLY A 446 10.40 -0.41 -15.78
N THR A 447 11.54 -0.68 -15.13
CA THR A 447 12.84 -0.17 -15.59
C THR A 447 13.88 -1.28 -15.51
N PRO A 448 14.83 -1.35 -16.46
CA PRO A 448 15.92 -2.33 -16.38
C PRO A 448 16.69 -2.24 -15.05
N SER A 449 16.80 -1.04 -14.48
CA SER A 449 17.45 -0.82 -13.19
C SER A 449 16.74 -1.54 -12.05
N HIS A 450 15.47 -1.24 -11.77
CA HIS A 450 14.79 -1.86 -10.64
C HIS A 450 14.41 -3.33 -10.90
N ASP A 451 14.23 -3.74 -12.17
CA ASP A 451 13.99 -5.14 -12.53
C ASP A 451 15.24 -6.00 -12.33
N ALA A 452 16.44 -5.47 -12.59
CA ALA A 452 17.69 -6.14 -12.20
C ALA A 452 17.78 -6.30 -10.68
N LYS A 453 17.36 -5.30 -9.90
CA LYS A 453 17.32 -5.40 -8.43
C LYS A 453 16.31 -6.46 -7.98
N ALA A 454 15.16 -6.54 -8.65
CA ALA A 454 14.16 -7.57 -8.41
C ALA A 454 14.75 -8.97 -8.64
N VAL A 455 15.41 -9.19 -9.78
CA VAL A 455 16.11 -10.46 -10.07
C VAL A 455 17.13 -10.77 -8.97
N TYR A 456 17.94 -9.80 -8.54
CA TYR A 456 18.86 -10.01 -7.42
C TYR A 456 18.11 -10.46 -6.15
N GLN A 457 17.07 -9.72 -5.75
CA GLN A 457 16.27 -10.00 -4.56
C GLN A 457 15.64 -11.39 -4.60
N LYS A 458 15.16 -11.83 -5.77
CA LYS A 458 14.59 -13.16 -5.94
C LYS A 458 15.60 -14.29 -5.71
N TYR A 459 16.82 -14.14 -6.22
CA TYR A 459 17.80 -15.23 -6.19
C TYR A 459 18.70 -15.21 -4.95
N LEU A 460 19.04 -14.03 -4.41
CA LEU A 460 19.97 -13.86 -3.29
C LEU A 460 19.37 -13.16 -2.06
N GLY A 461 18.16 -12.61 -2.16
CA GLY A 461 17.53 -11.84 -1.08
C GLY A 461 18.10 -10.42 -0.94
N TRP A 462 17.95 -9.84 0.25
CA TRP A 462 18.36 -8.46 0.56
C TRP A 462 19.85 -8.33 0.92
N TYR A 463 20.48 -9.41 1.41
CA TYR A 463 21.85 -9.38 1.93
C TYR A 463 22.88 -9.45 0.80
N ASP A 464 23.78 -8.48 0.73
CA ASP A 464 24.81 -8.35 -0.32
C ASP A 464 26.12 -9.11 -0.01
N ALA A 465 26.10 -10.02 0.97
CA ALA A 465 27.28 -10.72 1.50
C ALA A 465 28.36 -9.82 2.13
N ASN A 466 28.14 -8.50 2.25
CA ASN A 466 29.02 -7.62 3.00
C ASN A 466 28.57 -7.56 4.47
N PRO A 467 29.37 -8.05 5.43
CA PRO A 467 28.96 -8.09 6.83
C PRO A 467 28.72 -6.70 7.45
N ILE A 468 29.24 -5.63 6.83
CA ILE A 468 28.94 -4.24 7.24
C ILE A 468 27.44 -3.92 7.05
N HIS A 469 26.79 -4.53 6.07
CA HIS A 469 25.37 -4.33 5.76
C HIS A 469 24.46 -5.35 6.45
N LEU A 470 25.00 -6.30 7.22
CA LEU A 470 24.22 -7.37 7.86
C LEU A 470 23.34 -6.84 9.01
N ASN A 471 23.86 -5.90 9.80
CA ASN A 471 23.14 -5.26 10.90
C ASN A 471 23.46 -3.75 10.93
N PRO A 472 22.93 -2.99 9.97
CA PRO A 472 23.22 -1.57 9.86
C PRO A 472 22.63 -0.78 11.03
N LEU A 473 23.25 0.35 11.37
CA LEU A 473 22.60 1.41 12.16
C LEU A 473 21.27 1.80 11.52
N SER A 474 20.31 2.25 12.33
CA SER A 474 19.08 2.85 11.83
C SER A 474 19.40 4.07 10.93
N PRO A 475 18.50 4.45 10.01
CA PRO A 475 18.73 5.59 9.11
C PRO A 475 19.12 6.88 9.85
N GLU A 476 18.43 7.23 10.94
CA GLU A 476 18.74 8.44 11.73
C GLU A 476 20.10 8.36 12.44
N GLU A 477 20.46 7.23 13.05
CA GLU A 477 21.77 7.07 13.71
C GLU A 477 22.92 7.19 12.72
N ARG A 478 22.79 6.53 11.57
CA ARG A 478 23.79 6.59 10.50
C ARG A 478 23.98 8.02 10.03
N ALA A 479 22.87 8.72 9.77
CA ALA A 479 22.86 10.12 9.35
C ALA A 479 23.58 11.03 10.36
N LYS A 480 23.21 10.94 11.66
CA LYS A 480 23.86 11.70 12.75
C LYS A 480 25.36 11.41 12.83
N ALA A 481 25.77 10.15 12.75
CA ALA A 481 27.18 9.77 12.80
C ALA A 481 27.96 10.37 11.62
N MET A 482 27.41 10.26 10.40
CA MET A 482 28.02 10.80 9.18
C MET A 482 28.14 12.33 9.25
N ALA A 483 27.06 13.03 9.62
CA ALA A 483 27.06 14.48 9.84
C ALA A 483 28.11 14.92 10.87
N GLY A 484 28.27 14.16 11.95
CA GLY A 484 29.30 14.39 12.97
C GLY A 484 30.72 14.28 12.44
N TYR A 485 31.01 13.29 11.57
CA TYR A 485 32.33 13.17 10.93
C TYR A 485 32.58 14.27 9.90
N LEU A 486 31.59 14.60 9.07
CA LEU A 486 31.70 15.67 8.07
C LEU A 486 31.98 17.02 8.74
N THR A 487 31.19 17.38 9.76
CA THR A 487 31.35 18.63 10.50
C THR A 487 32.77 18.78 11.09
N ARG A 488 33.36 17.69 11.61
CA ARG A 488 34.72 17.72 12.16
C ARG A 488 35.82 17.79 11.09
N SER A 489 35.54 17.36 9.86
CA SER A 489 36.55 17.18 8.81
C SER A 489 36.59 18.31 7.78
N LEU A 490 35.52 19.11 7.66
CA LEU A 490 35.40 20.17 6.65
C LEU A 490 36.43 21.31 6.82
N ASN A 491 37.12 21.44 7.96
CA ASN A 491 38.17 22.46 8.18
C ASN A 491 37.78 23.90 7.78
N GLY A 492 36.48 24.24 7.80
CA GLY A 492 35.95 25.55 7.41
C GLY A 492 35.43 25.65 5.97
N GLU A 493 35.49 24.59 5.17
CA GLU A 493 34.82 24.50 3.86
C GLU A 493 33.29 24.42 4.04
N SER A 494 32.56 25.03 3.11
CA SER A 494 31.09 25.05 3.12
C SER A 494 30.53 23.77 2.49
N LEU A 495 29.86 22.96 3.30
CA LEU A 495 29.10 21.80 2.80
C LEU A 495 27.89 22.28 1.99
N LYS A 496 27.27 23.36 2.46
CA LYS A 496 26.15 24.00 1.78
C LYS A 496 26.50 24.37 0.33
N ASP A 497 27.55 25.17 0.15
CA ASP A 497 27.96 25.65 -1.18
C ASP A 497 28.41 24.49 -2.08
N SER A 498 28.97 23.42 -1.49
CA SER A 498 29.36 22.22 -2.22
C SER A 498 28.14 21.45 -2.77
N LEU A 499 27.09 21.30 -1.96
CA LEU A 499 25.84 20.65 -2.39
C LEU A 499 25.08 21.51 -3.42
N GLU A 500 25.05 22.84 -3.23
CA GLU A 500 24.50 23.78 -4.21
C GLU A 500 25.27 23.69 -5.54
N HIS A 501 26.60 23.62 -5.50
CA HIS A 501 27.42 23.44 -6.70
C HIS A 501 27.17 22.10 -7.39
N ASP A 502 27.07 21.01 -6.64
CA ASP A 502 26.78 19.68 -7.20
C ASP A 502 25.38 19.60 -7.82
N LEU A 503 24.42 20.35 -7.26
CA LEU A 503 23.08 20.50 -7.83
C LEU A 503 23.16 21.23 -9.19
N ASP A 504 23.89 22.34 -9.27
CA ASP A 504 24.10 23.11 -10.50
C ASP A 504 24.84 22.30 -11.59
N GLU A 505 25.71 21.36 -11.20
CA GLU A 505 26.43 20.44 -12.11
C GLU A 505 25.62 19.18 -12.46
N GLY A 506 24.34 19.11 -12.07
CA GLY A 506 23.43 18.03 -12.42
C GLY A 506 23.64 16.72 -11.65
N LYS A 507 24.34 16.74 -10.51
CA LYS A 507 24.62 15.54 -9.69
C LYS A 507 23.45 15.23 -8.75
N TYR A 508 22.24 15.23 -9.28
CA TYR A 508 20.99 15.16 -8.51
C TYR A 508 20.90 13.94 -7.59
N ARG A 509 21.35 12.76 -8.02
CA ARG A 509 21.36 11.55 -7.17
C ARG A 509 22.26 11.71 -5.95
N THR A 510 23.41 12.36 -6.11
CA THR A 510 24.35 12.63 -5.02
C THR A 510 23.79 13.66 -4.06
N VAL A 511 23.24 14.76 -4.59
CA VAL A 511 22.62 15.82 -3.76
C VAL A 511 21.44 15.26 -2.98
N ALA A 512 20.54 14.50 -3.61
CA ALA A 512 19.40 13.89 -2.94
C ALA A 512 19.84 12.99 -1.76
N ASP A 513 20.81 12.11 -1.97
CA ASP A 513 21.31 11.23 -0.90
C ASP A 513 21.96 12.03 0.24
N PHE A 514 22.97 12.86 -0.05
CA PHE A 514 23.68 13.59 0.99
C PHE A 514 22.80 14.60 1.72
N ALA A 515 21.95 15.34 0.99
CA ALA A 515 21.03 16.30 1.59
C ALA A 515 19.98 15.60 2.46
N TYR A 516 19.47 14.44 2.04
CA TYR A 516 18.59 13.61 2.88
C TYR A 516 19.27 13.17 4.18
N GLN A 517 20.52 12.71 4.11
CA GLN A 517 21.29 12.33 5.30
C GLN A 517 21.48 13.53 6.24
N MET A 518 21.77 14.72 5.71
CA MET A 518 21.91 15.92 6.54
C MET A 518 20.58 16.34 7.15
N TYR A 519 19.47 16.19 6.41
CA TYR A 519 18.13 16.45 6.91
C TYR A 519 17.76 15.51 8.07
N LEU A 520 17.96 14.20 7.91
CA LEU A 520 17.74 13.21 8.98
C LEU A 520 18.61 13.46 10.22
N ALA A 521 19.84 13.95 10.01
CA ALA A 521 20.75 14.28 11.11
C ALA A 521 20.37 15.55 11.89
N GLY A 522 19.45 16.36 11.37
CA GLY A 522 19.17 17.71 11.90
C GLY A 522 20.15 18.80 11.42
N GLY A 523 20.95 18.51 10.39
CA GLY A 523 21.97 19.39 9.78
C GLY A 523 23.41 18.87 9.94
N ALA A 524 24.35 19.49 9.23
CA ALA A 524 25.80 19.28 9.40
C ALA A 524 26.60 20.50 8.95
N GLY A 525 27.66 20.85 9.69
CA GLY A 525 28.47 22.02 9.40
C GLY A 525 27.64 23.31 9.33
N ASP A 526 27.73 24.00 8.20
CA ASP A 526 26.95 25.20 7.87
C ASP A 526 25.60 24.91 7.18
N CYS A 527 25.34 23.65 6.82
CA CYS A 527 24.09 23.21 6.22
C CYS A 527 23.08 22.77 7.29
N ASN A 528 22.09 23.62 7.60
CA ASN A 528 21.04 23.27 8.56
C ASN A 528 19.98 22.33 7.95
N ALA A 529 19.19 21.67 8.81
CA ALA A 529 18.15 20.72 8.39
C ALA A 529 17.16 21.29 7.36
N GLY A 530 16.72 22.53 7.51
CA GLY A 530 15.75 23.16 6.59
C GLY A 530 16.34 23.33 5.20
N HIS A 531 17.57 23.81 5.11
CA HIS A 531 18.24 23.97 3.82
C HIS A 531 18.58 22.62 3.16
N ALA A 532 19.02 21.63 3.95
CA ALA A 532 19.22 20.26 3.45
C ALA A 532 17.93 19.64 2.90
N LYS A 533 16.80 19.89 3.58
CA LYS A 533 15.47 19.48 3.13
C LYS A 533 15.12 20.10 1.78
N ASP A 534 15.33 21.40 1.62
CA ASP A 534 15.06 22.13 0.37
C ASP A 534 15.95 21.62 -0.79
N LEU A 535 17.25 21.40 -0.54
CA LEU A 535 18.16 20.80 -1.51
C LEU A 535 17.75 19.38 -1.94
N CYS A 536 17.31 18.57 -0.97
CA CYS A 536 16.81 17.23 -1.25
C CYS A 536 15.55 17.28 -2.13
N ALA A 537 14.58 18.13 -1.79
CA ALA A 537 13.35 18.29 -2.57
C ALA A 537 13.64 18.74 -4.00
N GLU A 538 14.55 19.71 -4.18
CA GLU A 538 14.95 20.16 -5.53
C GLU A 538 15.68 19.06 -6.32
N ALA A 539 16.59 18.33 -5.68
CA ALA A 539 17.29 17.22 -6.34
C ALA A 539 16.32 16.11 -6.78
N LEU A 540 15.34 15.74 -5.94
CA LEU A 540 14.29 14.79 -6.30
C LEU A 540 13.44 15.32 -7.47
N ARG A 541 13.07 16.60 -7.45
CA ARG A 541 12.33 17.24 -8.56
C ARG A 541 13.08 17.16 -9.89
N GLN A 542 14.39 17.43 -9.89
CA GLN A 542 15.22 17.29 -11.09
C GLN A 542 15.34 15.83 -11.58
N LEU A 543 15.40 14.87 -10.65
CA LEU A 543 15.32 13.43 -10.99
C LEU A 543 13.97 13.07 -11.61
N ALA A 544 12.88 13.67 -11.14
CA ALA A 544 11.56 13.45 -11.72
C ALA A 544 11.45 13.99 -13.15
N TYR A 545 12.04 15.14 -13.43
CA TYR A 545 11.98 15.77 -14.76
C TYR A 545 12.79 15.00 -15.80
N THR A 546 13.85 14.32 -15.37
CA THR A 546 14.71 13.48 -16.23
C THR A 546 14.25 12.02 -16.32
N SER A 547 13.22 11.62 -15.57
CA SER A 547 12.73 10.23 -15.56
C SER A 547 11.87 9.92 -16.78
N GLU A 548 12.25 8.86 -17.50
CA GLU A 548 11.42 8.26 -18.56
C GLU A 548 10.30 7.38 -17.98
N SER A 549 10.49 6.81 -16.79
CA SER A 549 9.47 6.03 -16.07
C SER A 549 8.48 6.95 -15.35
N GLY A 550 7.19 6.74 -15.62
CA GLY A 550 6.07 7.39 -14.93
C GLY A 550 6.10 7.16 -13.41
N PRO A 551 6.17 5.90 -12.94
CA PRO A 551 6.35 5.59 -11.52
C PRO A 551 7.54 6.27 -10.86
N TRP A 552 8.71 6.31 -11.51
CA TRP A 552 9.88 6.97 -10.93
C TRP A 552 9.66 8.47 -10.80
N ARG A 553 9.14 9.11 -11.86
CA ARG A 553 8.75 10.52 -11.84
C ARG A 553 7.82 10.79 -10.66
N ASN A 554 6.76 10.01 -10.51
CA ASN A 554 5.76 10.22 -9.47
C ASN A 554 6.36 10.02 -8.07
N CYS A 555 7.16 8.98 -7.84
CA CYS A 555 7.85 8.76 -6.57
C CYS A 555 8.75 9.94 -6.20
N TYR A 556 9.51 10.47 -7.17
CA TYR A 556 10.38 11.62 -6.94
C TYR A 556 9.60 12.91 -6.67
N LEU A 557 8.53 13.19 -7.42
CA LEU A 557 7.66 14.35 -7.18
C LEU A 557 6.94 14.26 -5.84
N ALA A 558 6.44 13.07 -5.48
CA ALA A 558 5.78 12.81 -4.20
C ALA A 558 6.75 13.03 -3.03
N GLY A 559 7.99 12.55 -3.13
CA GLY A 559 9.02 12.80 -2.13
C GLY A 559 9.37 14.29 -2.00
N ALA A 560 9.53 15.00 -3.12
CA ALA A 560 9.74 16.45 -3.10
C ALA A 560 8.56 17.21 -2.46
N TRP A 561 7.33 16.83 -2.80
CA TRP A 561 6.12 17.40 -2.23
C TRP A 561 6.06 17.22 -0.73
N GLU A 562 6.27 16.01 -0.21
CA GLU A 562 6.17 15.76 1.23
C GLU A 562 7.28 16.45 2.04
N LEU A 563 8.49 16.58 1.47
CA LEU A 563 9.54 17.39 2.09
C LEU A 563 9.12 18.86 2.23
N GLU A 564 8.37 19.41 1.28
CA GLU A 564 8.01 20.83 1.24
C GLU A 564 6.72 21.14 1.99
N GLN A 565 5.67 20.36 1.75
CA GLN A 565 4.31 20.58 2.26
C GLN A 565 3.98 19.74 3.49
N GLY A 566 4.74 18.68 3.74
CA GLY A 566 4.38 17.63 4.70
C GLY A 566 3.55 16.52 4.06
N LYS A 567 3.22 15.51 4.87
CA LYS A 567 2.44 14.36 4.43
C LYS A 567 0.98 14.69 4.16
N GLU A 568 0.43 14.00 3.15
CA GLU A 568 -0.97 14.12 2.75
C GLU A 568 -1.81 12.96 3.29
N ARG A 569 -3.09 13.24 3.57
CA ARG A 569 -4.07 12.20 3.88
C ARG A 569 -4.52 11.50 2.62
N ILE A 570 -4.35 10.19 2.59
CA ILE A 570 -4.76 9.38 1.45
C ILE A 570 -5.51 8.18 2.01
N HIS A 571 -6.83 8.23 1.90
CA HIS A 571 -7.67 7.11 2.26
C HIS A 571 -7.57 6.04 1.18
N ALA A 572 -6.60 5.14 1.32
CA ALA A 572 -6.62 3.89 0.57
C ALA A 572 -7.75 3.01 1.11
N SER A 573 -8.88 2.97 0.41
CA SER A 573 -9.99 2.11 0.80
C SER A 573 -9.68 0.66 0.40
N MET A 574 -9.39 -0.20 1.37
CA MET A 574 -9.51 -1.64 1.14
C MET A 574 -10.99 -1.97 0.95
N GLY A 575 -11.36 -2.49 -0.23
CA GLY A 575 -12.73 -2.92 -0.50
C GLY A 575 -13.19 -3.90 0.57
N THR A 576 -14.24 -3.55 1.33
CA THR A 576 -14.84 -4.40 2.37
C THR A 576 -15.24 -5.78 1.84
N ASP A 577 -15.47 -5.86 0.53
CA ASP A 577 -15.82 -7.07 -0.19
C ASP A 577 -14.69 -8.10 -0.21
N LEU A 578 -13.43 -7.67 -0.29
CA LEU A 578 -12.30 -8.60 -0.32
C LEU A 578 -12.19 -9.39 0.98
N ILE A 579 -12.30 -8.70 2.13
CA ILE A 579 -12.34 -9.32 3.47
C ILE A 579 -13.55 -10.26 3.58
N SER A 580 -14.71 -9.82 3.09
CA SER A 580 -15.95 -10.61 3.16
C SER A 580 -15.90 -11.90 2.34
N ASN A 581 -15.08 -11.92 1.28
CA ASN A 581 -14.89 -13.07 0.41
C ASN A 581 -13.66 -13.92 0.75
N MET A 582 -12.92 -13.62 1.82
CA MET A 582 -11.84 -14.49 2.29
C MET A 582 -12.37 -15.89 2.63
N GLU A 583 -11.55 -16.90 2.33
CA GLU A 583 -11.74 -18.24 2.87
C GLU A 583 -11.47 -18.23 4.38
N PRO A 584 -12.06 -19.15 5.17
CA PRO A 584 -11.91 -19.14 6.62
C PRO A 584 -10.45 -19.15 7.12
N TYR A 585 -9.54 -19.84 6.43
CA TYR A 585 -8.12 -19.85 6.80
C TYR A 585 -7.44 -18.49 6.54
N MET A 586 -7.77 -17.82 5.43
CA MET A 586 -7.24 -16.48 5.12
C MET A 586 -7.67 -15.44 6.16
N LEU A 587 -8.89 -15.59 6.71
CA LEU A 587 -9.35 -14.74 7.82
C LEU A 587 -8.52 -14.98 9.09
N LEU A 588 -8.16 -16.22 9.39
CA LEU A 588 -7.32 -16.54 10.54
C LEU A 588 -5.89 -16.02 10.37
N ASP A 589 -5.30 -16.15 9.17
CA ASP A 589 -4.02 -15.51 8.84
C ASP A 589 -4.09 -13.99 9.02
N TYR A 590 -5.17 -13.36 8.52
CA TYR A 590 -5.36 -11.91 8.66
C TYR A 590 -5.54 -11.48 10.12
N ILE A 591 -6.29 -12.23 10.93
CA ILE A 591 -6.38 -12.01 12.38
C ILE A 591 -4.99 -12.13 13.02
N GLY A 592 -4.20 -13.13 12.64
CA GLY A 592 -2.83 -13.31 13.11
C GLY A 592 -1.90 -12.16 12.74
N ILE A 593 -2.06 -11.55 11.56
CA ILE A 593 -1.30 -10.36 11.13
C ILE A 593 -1.65 -9.13 11.97
N LEU A 594 -2.93 -8.98 12.32
CA LEU A 594 -3.40 -7.86 13.15
C LEU A 594 -3.12 -8.07 14.65
N TYR A 595 -2.75 -9.28 15.06
CA TYR A 595 -2.52 -9.64 16.46
C TYR A 595 -1.17 -9.16 16.94
N ASP A 596 -1.16 -8.30 17.95
CA ASP A 596 0.04 -7.86 18.65
C ASP A 596 0.54 -8.97 19.57
N GLY A 597 1.43 -9.80 19.02
CA GLY A 597 2.05 -10.90 19.73
C GLY A 597 2.85 -10.44 20.95
N ASP A 598 3.56 -9.32 20.87
CA ASP A 598 4.38 -8.80 21.97
C ASP A 598 3.52 -8.34 23.14
N LYS A 599 2.40 -7.66 22.85
CA LYS A 599 1.38 -7.32 23.85
C LYS A 599 0.77 -8.57 24.49
N SER A 600 0.54 -9.61 23.69
CA SER A 600 -0.14 -10.80 24.17
C SER A 600 0.71 -11.74 25.02
N VAL A 601 2.03 -11.63 25.03
CA VAL A 601 2.90 -12.50 25.83
C VAL A 601 3.03 -11.95 27.24
N GLU A 602 2.31 -12.54 28.18
CA GLU A 602 2.58 -12.35 29.60
C GLU A 602 3.64 -13.36 30.09
N TYR A 603 4.70 -12.83 30.71
CA TYR A 603 5.73 -13.61 31.37
C TYR A 603 5.39 -13.82 32.83
N ASP A 604 5.54 -15.05 33.34
CA ASP A 604 5.52 -15.31 34.78
C ASP A 604 6.88 -15.06 35.45
N GLU A 605 6.95 -15.16 36.78
CA GLU A 605 8.17 -14.91 37.58
C GLU A 605 9.36 -15.82 37.24
N LEU A 606 9.14 -16.90 36.48
CA LEU A 606 10.14 -17.87 36.05
C LEU A 606 10.44 -17.77 34.54
N GLY A 607 9.79 -16.84 33.83
CA GLY A 607 9.94 -16.64 32.39
C GLY A 607 9.12 -17.60 31.53
N HIS A 608 8.12 -18.28 32.09
CA HIS A 608 7.21 -19.12 31.29
C HIS A 608 6.07 -18.30 30.68
N HIS A 609 5.66 -18.70 29.47
CA HIS A 609 4.55 -18.11 28.72
C HIS A 609 3.21 -18.55 29.32
N ARG A 610 2.32 -17.61 29.67
CA ARG A 610 1.03 -17.93 30.32
C ARG A 610 -0.20 -17.88 29.42
N ASN A 611 -0.10 -17.36 28.20
CA ASN A 611 -1.24 -17.24 27.28
C ASN A 611 -1.28 -18.35 26.21
N ASP A 612 -0.67 -19.50 26.53
CA ASP A 612 -0.77 -20.70 25.70
C ASP A 612 -2.19 -21.25 25.78
N MET A 613 -2.90 -21.22 24.65
CA MET A 613 -4.28 -21.69 24.55
C MET A 613 -4.44 -22.67 23.41
N GLU A 614 -5.40 -23.57 23.57
CA GLU A 614 -5.80 -24.56 22.58
C GLU A 614 -7.32 -24.67 22.58
N PHE A 615 -7.93 -24.49 21.42
CA PHE A 615 -9.37 -24.63 21.24
C PHE A 615 -9.71 -25.04 19.81
N ILE A 616 -10.91 -25.58 19.63
CA ILE A 616 -11.44 -25.97 18.33
C ILE A 616 -12.54 -24.98 17.93
N MET A 617 -12.43 -24.43 16.74
CA MET A 617 -13.42 -23.50 16.20
C MET A 617 -13.95 -24.01 14.86
N ASP A 618 -15.27 -24.11 14.76
CA ASP A 618 -15.98 -24.34 13.50
C ASP A 618 -16.41 -22.99 12.92
N ILE A 619 -15.86 -22.63 11.76
CA ILE A 619 -16.29 -21.44 11.02
C ILE A 619 -17.35 -21.87 10.00
N THR A 620 -18.53 -21.27 10.09
CA THR A 620 -19.70 -21.60 9.25
C THR A 620 -19.98 -20.53 8.20
N GLU A 621 -20.29 -20.95 6.97
CA GLU A 621 -20.68 -20.10 5.84
C GLU A 621 -21.83 -20.78 5.09
N GLY A 622 -23.06 -20.30 5.31
CA GLY A 622 -24.26 -20.99 4.83
C GLY A 622 -24.32 -22.43 5.36
N ASN A 623 -24.33 -23.41 4.44
CA ASN A 623 -24.32 -24.84 4.79
C ASN A 623 -22.92 -25.45 4.90
N LYS A 624 -21.86 -24.66 4.61
CA LYS A 624 -20.48 -25.12 4.72
C LYS A 624 -19.95 -24.86 6.12
N MET A 625 -19.16 -25.79 6.63
CA MET A 625 -18.44 -25.67 7.89
C MET A 625 -16.98 -26.07 7.66
N THR A 626 -16.07 -25.25 8.16
CA THR A 626 -14.63 -25.54 8.17
C THR A 626 -14.15 -25.55 9.62
N ARG A 627 -13.56 -26.68 10.04
CA ARG A 627 -13.08 -26.89 11.41
C ARG A 627 -11.59 -26.59 11.52
N PHE A 628 -11.22 -25.83 12.54
CA PHE A 628 -9.85 -25.49 12.88
C PHE A 628 -9.52 -25.96 14.29
N HIS A 629 -8.34 -26.55 14.46
CA HIS A 629 -7.66 -26.61 15.74
C HIS A 629 -6.77 -25.38 15.87
N ILE A 630 -6.99 -24.52 16.84
CA ILE A 630 -6.27 -23.26 17.00
C ILE A 630 -5.43 -23.31 18.27
N TYR A 631 -4.18 -22.89 18.12
CA TYR A 631 -3.22 -22.70 19.19
C TYR A 631 -2.81 -21.24 19.24
N ILE A 632 -2.85 -20.62 20.42
CA ILE A 632 -2.19 -19.34 20.66
C ILE A 632 -0.97 -19.68 21.50
N ARG A 633 0.24 -19.41 21.00
CA ARG A 633 1.48 -19.71 21.72
C ARG A 633 2.53 -18.65 21.43
N ASN A 634 3.18 -18.15 22.48
CA ASN A 634 4.27 -17.19 22.37
C ASN A 634 3.95 -15.97 21.47
N GLY A 635 2.71 -15.48 21.55
CA GLY A 635 2.25 -14.35 20.74
C GLY A 635 1.93 -14.68 19.28
N ALA A 636 1.95 -15.94 18.89
CA ALA A 636 1.54 -16.40 17.57
C ALA A 636 0.19 -17.14 17.63
N ILE A 637 -0.67 -16.86 16.65
CA ILE A 637 -1.86 -17.66 16.36
C ILE A 637 -1.46 -18.72 15.32
N LEU A 638 -1.60 -19.98 15.68
CA LEU A 638 -1.32 -21.14 14.83
C LEU A 638 -2.61 -21.93 14.66
N TYR A 639 -2.79 -22.58 13.51
CA TYR A 639 -3.95 -23.44 13.34
C TYR A 639 -3.68 -24.64 12.43
N TYR A 640 -4.49 -25.68 12.62
CA TYR A 640 -4.62 -26.81 11.71
C TYR A 640 -6.05 -26.88 11.19
N GLN A 641 -6.21 -26.83 9.87
CA GLN A 641 -7.50 -27.03 9.23
C GLN A 641 -7.77 -28.52 9.01
N TYR A 642 -8.85 -29.03 9.59
CA TYR A 642 -9.24 -30.42 9.40
C TYR A 642 -9.70 -30.68 7.98
N LYS A 643 -9.26 -31.81 7.40
CA LYS A 643 -9.78 -32.30 6.12
C LYS A 643 -11.16 -32.92 6.30
N PRO A 644 -12.02 -32.96 5.25
CA PRO A 644 -13.36 -33.54 5.34
C PRO A 644 -13.41 -34.96 5.94
N GLU A 645 -12.46 -35.82 5.57
CA GLU A 645 -12.35 -37.19 6.08
C GLU A 645 -12.00 -37.27 7.58
N GLU A 646 -11.41 -36.21 8.13
CA GLU A 646 -10.99 -36.13 9.53
C GLU A 646 -12.10 -35.64 10.46
N LEU A 647 -13.12 -34.96 9.93
CA LEU A 647 -14.26 -34.44 10.70
C LEU A 647 -15.08 -35.56 11.37
N SER A 648 -14.95 -36.79 10.88
CA SER A 648 -15.60 -37.99 11.43
C SER A 648 -14.87 -38.60 12.63
N LYS A 649 -13.60 -38.22 12.86
CA LYS A 649 -12.79 -38.75 13.95
C LYS A 649 -13.17 -38.03 15.26
N PRO A 650 -13.22 -38.75 16.39
CA PRO A 650 -13.47 -38.11 17.69
C PRO A 650 -12.36 -37.10 17.99
N LEU A 651 -12.77 -35.94 18.52
CA LEU A 651 -11.83 -34.90 18.94
C LEU A 651 -11.01 -35.37 20.16
N PRO A 652 -9.77 -34.91 20.33
CA PRO A 652 -8.97 -35.23 21.50
C PRO A 652 -9.55 -34.55 22.76
N GLY A 653 -9.93 -35.32 23.79
CA GLY A 653 -10.16 -34.85 25.18
C GLY A 653 -11.15 -33.69 25.42
N GLU A 654 -11.05 -33.05 26.60
CA GLU A 654 -11.82 -31.88 27.05
C GLU A 654 -11.28 -30.56 26.41
N ILE A 655 -11.10 -30.50 25.10
CA ILE A 655 -10.72 -29.26 24.41
C ILE A 655 -11.99 -28.43 24.15
N CYS A 656 -11.96 -27.14 24.48
CA CYS A 656 -13.08 -26.24 24.20
C CYS A 656 -13.39 -26.24 22.70
N HIS A 657 -14.66 -26.47 22.35
CA HIS A 657 -15.13 -26.52 20.98
C HIS A 657 -16.36 -25.61 20.83
N PHE A 658 -16.31 -24.68 19.89
CA PHE A 658 -17.45 -23.83 19.56
C PHE A 658 -17.57 -23.56 18.05
N SER A 659 -18.72 -23.04 17.62
CA SER A 659 -18.97 -22.64 16.24
C SER A 659 -19.27 -21.15 16.15
N LEU A 660 -18.79 -20.50 15.09
CA LEU A 660 -19.00 -19.08 14.80
C LEU A 660 -19.32 -18.89 13.32
N GLY A 661 -20.22 -17.97 12.99
CA GLY A 661 -20.47 -17.57 11.60
C GLY A 661 -19.30 -16.78 11.03
N LYS A 662 -18.96 -16.98 9.75
CA LYS A 662 -17.93 -16.20 9.06
C LYS A 662 -18.23 -14.70 9.09
N GLU A 663 -19.49 -14.33 8.86
CA GLU A 663 -19.94 -12.94 8.93
C GLU A 663 -19.80 -12.35 10.34
N GLU A 664 -20.10 -13.14 11.38
CA GLU A 664 -19.92 -12.72 12.77
C GLU A 664 -18.43 -12.46 13.05
N LEU A 665 -17.53 -13.32 12.57
CA LEU A 665 -16.09 -13.13 12.69
C LEU A 665 -15.60 -11.87 11.97
N ILE A 666 -16.09 -11.60 10.76
CA ILE A 666 -15.77 -10.38 10.00
C ILE A 666 -16.29 -9.12 10.73
N GLN A 667 -17.48 -9.20 11.35
CA GLN A 667 -18.02 -8.09 12.14
C GLN A 667 -17.18 -7.76 13.38
N LEU A 668 -16.47 -8.75 13.95
CA LEU A 668 -15.51 -8.51 15.04
C LEU A 668 -14.24 -7.79 14.55
N LEU A 669 -13.82 -8.02 13.31
CA LEU A 669 -12.68 -7.33 12.67
C LEU A 669 -13.00 -5.87 12.28
N ALA A 670 -14.27 -5.50 12.19
CA ALA A 670 -14.64 -4.14 11.84
C ALA A 670 -14.30 -3.16 12.99
N PRO A 671 -13.63 -2.03 12.72
CA PRO A 671 -13.41 -1.01 13.75
C PRO A 671 -14.76 -0.47 14.25
N PRO A 672 -14.93 -0.24 15.56
CA PRO A 672 -16.15 0.36 16.09
C PRO A 672 -16.33 1.77 15.53
N SER A 673 -17.49 2.05 14.93
CA SER A 673 -17.89 3.41 14.53
C SER A 673 -18.72 4.07 15.64
N ILE A 674 -18.77 5.40 15.68
CA ILE A 674 -19.60 6.15 16.64
C ILE A 674 -21.06 5.67 16.57
N GLY A 675 -21.62 5.23 17.70
CA GLY A 675 -22.99 4.71 17.81
C GLY A 675 -23.16 3.22 17.48
N GLN A 676 -22.09 2.51 17.12
CA GLN A 676 -22.09 1.03 17.03
C GLN A 676 -21.72 0.39 18.36
N LYS A 677 -22.09 -0.89 18.49
CA LYS A 677 -21.73 -1.71 19.65
C LYS A 677 -20.22 -1.79 19.84
N THR A 678 -19.75 -1.72 21.08
CA THR A 678 -18.35 -1.97 21.42
C THR A 678 -17.94 -3.40 21.02
N LEU A 679 -16.64 -3.69 20.97
CA LEU A 679 -16.17 -5.06 20.75
C LEU A 679 -16.77 -6.04 21.77
N ASP A 680 -16.78 -5.64 23.05
CA ASP A 680 -17.37 -6.42 24.14
C ASP A 680 -18.86 -6.68 23.91
N GLU A 681 -19.63 -5.65 23.55
CA GLU A 681 -21.05 -5.79 23.27
C GLU A 681 -21.33 -6.68 22.05
N ARG A 682 -20.44 -6.66 21.04
CA ARG A 682 -20.52 -7.55 19.88
C ARG A 682 -20.25 -9.00 20.29
N ILE A 683 -19.18 -9.26 21.05
CA ILE A 683 -18.83 -10.61 21.53
C ILE A 683 -19.91 -11.16 22.48
N GLN A 684 -20.42 -10.33 23.39
CA GLN A 684 -21.48 -10.73 24.32
C GLN A 684 -22.79 -11.08 23.60
N ALA A 685 -23.07 -10.45 22.45
CA ALA A 685 -24.24 -10.73 21.64
C ALA A 685 -24.14 -12.04 20.83
N LEU A 686 -22.94 -12.63 20.69
CA LEU A 686 -22.76 -13.89 19.99
C LEU A 686 -23.47 -15.05 20.70
N LYS A 687 -24.03 -15.96 19.92
CA LYS A 687 -24.66 -17.21 20.41
C LYS A 687 -23.63 -18.33 20.59
N VAL A 688 -22.53 -17.99 21.25
CA VAL A 688 -21.40 -18.87 21.56
C VAL A 688 -21.38 -19.11 23.07
N GLU A 689 -20.87 -20.28 23.50
CA GLU A 689 -20.66 -20.58 24.91
C GLU A 689 -19.73 -19.56 25.59
N ASN A 690 -19.83 -19.41 26.91
CA ASN A 690 -19.01 -18.48 27.69
C ASN A 690 -17.50 -18.73 27.50
N SER A 691 -17.15 -19.99 27.25
CA SER A 691 -15.81 -20.45 26.87
C SER A 691 -15.33 -19.78 25.59
N GLY A 692 -16.05 -19.97 24.49
CA GLY A 692 -15.72 -19.34 23.20
C GLY A 692 -15.72 -17.81 23.27
N LYS A 693 -16.64 -17.19 24.01
CA LYS A 693 -16.62 -15.72 24.22
C LYS A 693 -15.35 -15.22 24.90
N SER A 694 -14.87 -15.96 25.90
CA SER A 694 -13.63 -15.60 26.61
C SER A 694 -12.40 -15.72 25.71
N PHE A 695 -12.33 -16.75 24.86
CA PHE A 695 -11.27 -16.88 23.84
C PHE A 695 -11.31 -15.74 22.82
N LEU A 696 -12.49 -15.40 22.31
CA LEU A 696 -12.67 -14.29 21.36
C LEU A 696 -12.25 -12.96 21.98
N ASN A 697 -12.64 -12.67 23.22
CA ASN A 697 -12.19 -11.47 23.92
C ASN A 697 -10.67 -11.38 23.92
N LEU A 698 -9.97 -12.43 24.34
CA LEU A 698 -8.51 -12.41 24.44
C LEU A 698 -7.79 -12.24 23.10
N ILE A 699 -8.32 -12.81 22.01
CA ILE A 699 -7.78 -12.58 20.66
C ILE A 699 -8.01 -11.13 20.25
N PHE A 700 -9.26 -10.69 20.30
CA PHE A 700 -9.67 -9.40 19.72
C PHE A 700 -9.23 -8.18 20.54
N TYR A 701 -8.96 -8.33 21.85
CA TYR A 701 -8.34 -7.28 22.68
C TYR A 701 -6.89 -6.98 22.31
N ASN A 702 -6.19 -7.93 21.69
CA ASN A 702 -4.79 -7.78 21.30
C ASN A 702 -4.63 -7.44 19.82
N LEU A 703 -5.71 -7.07 19.11
CA LEU A 703 -5.61 -6.64 17.71
C LEU A 703 -5.23 -5.16 17.60
N VAL A 704 -4.32 -4.86 16.70
CA VAL A 704 -3.98 -3.49 16.29
C VAL A 704 -4.98 -3.02 15.23
N ASN A 705 -5.65 -1.89 15.48
CA ASN A 705 -6.54 -1.29 14.49
C ASN A 705 -5.76 -0.44 13.48
N LEU A 706 -5.32 -1.11 12.41
CA LEU A 706 -4.60 -0.49 11.31
C LEU A 706 -5.44 0.50 10.47
N LYS A 707 -6.76 0.64 10.70
CA LYS A 707 -7.59 1.62 9.97
C LYS A 707 -7.47 3.05 10.54
N ASN A 708 -6.64 3.26 11.55
CA ASN A 708 -6.31 4.59 12.05
C ASN A 708 -5.45 5.40 11.07
N ASP A 709 -5.73 6.69 10.95
CA ASP A 709 -4.99 7.63 10.07
C ASP A 709 -3.48 7.61 10.27
N ARG A 710 -3.01 7.40 11.51
CA ARG A 710 -1.58 7.25 11.82
C ARG A 710 -0.92 6.17 10.97
N PHE A 711 -1.53 5.00 10.87
CA PHE A 711 -0.99 3.86 10.13
C PHE A 711 -1.23 3.94 8.63
N GLN A 712 -2.18 4.79 8.19
CA GLN A 712 -2.44 5.04 6.76
C GLN A 712 -1.51 6.12 6.18
N THR A 713 -0.95 6.99 7.02
CA THR A 713 -0.14 8.16 6.61
C THR A 713 1.27 8.15 7.22
N PHE A 714 1.92 6.99 7.23
CA PHE A 714 3.29 6.88 7.76
C PHE A 714 4.30 7.65 6.90
N ASP A 715 5.36 8.12 7.55
CA ASP A 715 6.46 8.90 6.96
C ASP A 715 7.32 8.05 5.99
N ILE A 716 7.66 8.60 4.81
CA ILE A 716 8.50 7.93 3.80
C ILE A 716 9.84 8.67 3.62
N VAL A 717 9.80 9.98 3.37
CA VAL A 717 10.98 10.84 3.14
C VAL A 717 11.30 11.75 4.33
N THR A 718 10.55 11.61 5.42
CA THR A 718 10.66 12.36 6.66
C THR A 718 11.07 11.42 7.80
N PRO A 719 11.68 11.93 8.89
CA PRO A 719 11.97 11.13 10.07
C PRO A 719 10.74 10.35 10.57
N HIS A 720 10.94 9.12 11.03
CA HIS A 720 9.88 8.15 11.29
C HIS A 720 8.85 8.62 12.34
N ASP A 721 7.57 8.65 11.96
CA ASP A 721 6.30 8.75 12.72
C ASP A 721 6.28 9.58 14.01
N ARG A 722 7.06 10.66 14.08
CA ARG A 722 6.93 11.62 15.19
C ARG A 722 5.66 12.43 15.08
N GLU A 723 5.20 12.67 13.86
CA GLU A 723 4.07 13.53 13.60
C GLU A 723 2.92 12.71 13.01
N PHE A 724 1.67 13.02 13.31
CA PHE A 724 0.50 12.46 12.62
C PHE A 724 -0.58 13.54 12.45
N LEU A 725 -1.58 13.26 11.62
CA LEU A 725 -2.71 14.15 11.38
C LEU A 725 -3.91 13.67 12.21
N THR A 726 -4.43 14.53 13.09
CA THR A 726 -5.63 14.32 13.90
C THR A 726 -6.88 14.40 13.05
N GLU A 727 -8.02 13.84 13.46
CA GLU A 727 -9.29 13.93 12.70
C GLU A 727 -9.61 15.37 12.26
N SER A 728 -9.26 16.36 13.10
CA SER A 728 -9.36 17.81 12.85
C SER A 728 -8.34 18.40 11.86
N GLU A 729 -7.55 17.58 11.17
CA GLU A 729 -6.44 17.95 10.26
C GLU A 729 -5.29 18.72 10.95
N LYS A 730 -5.28 18.75 12.28
CA LYS A 730 -4.19 19.33 13.05
C LYS A 730 -3.01 18.37 13.04
N LYS A 731 -1.85 18.91 12.65
CA LYS A 731 -0.58 18.18 12.74
C LYS A 731 -0.13 18.13 14.19
N VAL A 732 0.12 16.93 14.69
CA VAL A 732 0.51 16.69 16.08
C VAL A 732 1.84 15.95 16.12
N ASP A 733 2.82 16.49 16.85
CA ASP A 733 4.04 15.75 17.22
C ASP A 733 3.73 14.89 18.44
N LEU A 734 3.55 13.59 18.19
CA LEU A 734 3.19 12.61 19.19
C LEU A 734 4.23 12.55 20.32
N ARG A 735 5.51 12.77 20.04
CA ARG A 735 6.56 12.79 21.07
C ARG A 735 6.42 14.00 21.97
N GLU A 736 6.13 15.17 21.41
CA GLU A 736 5.92 16.37 22.23
C GLU A 736 4.62 16.31 23.03
N GLU A 737 3.54 15.78 22.44
CA GLU A 737 2.29 15.53 23.18
C GLU A 737 2.48 14.50 24.29
N THR A 738 3.23 13.42 24.02
CA THR A 738 3.65 12.46 25.05
C THR A 738 4.38 13.17 26.18
N LYS A 739 5.38 13.99 25.86
CA LYS A 739 6.15 14.70 26.88
C LYS A 739 5.30 15.71 27.64
N ALA A 740 4.37 16.38 26.97
CA ALA A 740 3.44 17.32 27.59
C ALA A 740 2.50 16.60 28.56
N CYS A 741 1.91 15.49 28.12
CA CYS A 741 1.12 14.57 28.94
C CYS A 741 1.92 14.08 30.16
N ILE A 742 3.14 13.59 29.94
CA ILE A 742 4.04 13.18 31.04
C ILE A 742 4.32 14.33 31.99
N ARG A 743 4.60 15.56 31.51
CA ARG A 743 4.86 16.72 32.38
C ARG A 743 3.65 17.13 33.20
N MET A 744 2.46 17.12 32.60
CA MET A 744 1.19 17.35 33.29
C MET A 744 1.05 16.30 34.42
N LEU A 745 1.26 15.03 34.10
CA LEU A 745 1.18 13.94 35.07
C LEU A 745 2.32 13.99 36.14
N GLU A 746 3.52 14.41 35.80
CA GLU A 746 4.60 14.61 36.78
C GLU A 746 4.27 15.73 37.78
N GLY A 747 3.50 16.74 37.36
CA GLY A 747 3.01 17.81 38.23
C GLY A 747 2.17 17.28 39.39
N HIS A 748 1.30 16.29 39.14
CA HIS A 748 0.45 15.68 40.15
C HIS A 748 1.17 14.58 40.95
N LEU A 749 2.28 14.00 40.46
CA LEU A 749 3.07 12.98 41.14
C LEU A 749 3.59 13.40 42.53
N LYS A 750 3.86 14.69 42.76
CA LYS A 750 4.22 15.21 44.09
C LYS A 750 3.11 15.04 45.13
N SER A 751 1.85 15.06 44.69
CA SER A 751 0.68 14.89 45.55
C SER A 751 0.43 13.42 45.89
N ILE A 752 0.88 12.48 45.04
CA ILE A 752 0.68 11.03 45.16
C ILE A 752 1.33 10.42 46.41
N ALA A 753 2.41 11.03 46.94
CA ALA A 753 3.09 10.56 48.15
C ALA A 753 2.24 10.68 49.42
N ASP A 754 1.25 11.59 49.41
CA ASP A 754 0.43 11.96 50.56
C ASP A 754 -0.99 11.34 50.54
N PHE A 755 -1.37 10.68 49.43
CA PHE A 755 -2.67 10.04 49.22
C PHE A 755 -2.65 8.52 49.47
N GLY A 756 -3.74 7.97 50.06
CA GLY A 756 -4.01 6.55 50.22
C GLY A 756 -4.37 5.83 48.91
N ASP A 757 -4.42 4.49 48.95
CA ASP A 757 -4.51 3.61 47.77
C ASP A 757 -5.81 3.75 46.94
N TYR A 758 -6.84 4.35 47.52
CA TYR A 758 -8.16 4.59 46.89
C TYR A 758 -8.55 6.07 46.89
N ASP A 759 -7.62 6.96 47.23
CA ASP A 759 -7.90 8.38 47.16
C ASP A 759 -8.02 8.79 45.70
N LEU A 760 -9.12 9.47 45.42
CA LEU A 760 -9.42 10.02 44.13
C LEU A 760 -8.50 11.23 43.88
N LEU A 761 -7.68 11.14 42.84
CA LEU A 761 -6.88 12.26 42.35
C LEU A 761 -7.78 13.11 41.45
N ALA A 762 -8.03 14.36 41.83
CA ALA A 762 -8.67 15.33 40.93
C ALA A 762 -7.59 16.05 40.12
N PHE A 763 -7.77 16.16 38.81
CA PHE A 763 -7.07 17.21 38.07
C PHE A 763 -7.63 18.57 38.49
N ASP A 764 -6.79 19.60 38.45
CA ASP A 764 -7.34 20.95 38.47
C ASP A 764 -8.07 21.23 37.15
N GLU A 765 -8.82 22.33 37.11
CA GLU A 765 -9.63 22.70 35.93
C GLU A 765 -8.79 22.77 34.64
N GLN A 766 -7.51 23.18 34.76
CA GLN A 766 -6.59 23.23 33.63
C GLN A 766 -6.19 21.82 33.16
N GLY A 767 -5.74 20.93 34.06
CA GLY A 767 -5.38 19.56 33.71
C GLY A 767 -6.56 18.74 33.19
N MET A 768 -7.77 19.00 33.68
CA MET A 768 -8.99 18.40 33.15
C MET A 768 -9.25 18.81 31.70
N ASN A 769 -9.08 20.09 31.38
CA ASN A 769 -9.24 20.59 30.02
C ASN A 769 -8.16 20.03 29.09
N GLU A 770 -6.89 20.04 29.52
CA GLU A 770 -5.77 19.45 28.77
C GLU A 770 -5.95 17.94 28.52
N TRP A 771 -6.64 17.23 29.42
CA TRP A 771 -6.90 15.79 29.26
C TRP A 771 -8.12 15.48 28.40
N LEU A 772 -9.29 16.07 28.69
CA LEU A 772 -10.59 15.64 28.12
C LEU A 772 -11.07 16.41 26.89
N GLU A 773 -10.51 17.57 26.57
CA GLU A 773 -10.96 18.34 25.40
C GLU A 773 -10.76 17.57 24.09
N THR A 774 -11.46 18.00 23.04
CA THR A 774 -11.36 17.41 21.70
C THR A 774 -9.92 17.41 21.16
N ASP A 775 -9.08 18.38 21.57
CA ASP A 775 -7.66 18.42 21.25
C ASP A 775 -6.77 18.09 22.47
N GLY A 776 -7.33 17.48 23.51
CA GLY A 776 -6.64 17.09 24.73
C GLY A 776 -5.95 15.72 24.63
N PHE A 777 -5.11 15.38 25.62
CA PHE A 777 -4.30 14.16 25.63
C PHE A 777 -5.11 12.88 25.47
N HIS A 778 -6.32 12.80 26.03
CA HIS A 778 -7.19 11.64 25.84
C HIS A 778 -7.63 11.49 24.39
N SER A 779 -8.07 12.57 23.74
CA SER A 779 -8.45 12.49 22.32
C SER A 779 -7.24 12.12 21.48
N ILE A 780 -6.12 12.83 21.65
CA ILE A 780 -4.92 12.65 20.84
C ILE A 780 -4.29 11.26 21.06
N LEU A 781 -4.02 10.85 22.30
CA LEU A 781 -3.25 9.61 22.57
C LEU A 781 -4.13 8.36 22.55
N VAL A 782 -5.35 8.42 23.07
CA VAL A 782 -6.23 7.23 23.22
C VAL A 782 -7.07 7.05 21.96
N LYS A 783 -7.78 8.09 21.51
CA LYS A 783 -8.72 7.95 20.38
C LYS A 783 -8.02 8.01 19.03
N GLU A 784 -7.18 9.01 18.84
CA GLU A 784 -6.69 9.40 17.52
C GLU A 784 -5.35 8.75 17.17
N ALA A 785 -4.39 8.66 18.09
CA ALA A 785 -3.10 8.00 17.84
C ALA A 785 -3.11 6.49 18.16
N GLN A 786 -4.15 6.03 18.88
CA GLN A 786 -4.31 4.66 19.40
C GLN A 786 -3.03 4.15 20.09
N VAL A 787 -2.48 5.00 20.94
CA VAL A 787 -1.24 4.76 21.67
C VAL A 787 -1.50 4.17 23.05
N VAL A 788 -2.62 4.57 23.66
CA VAL A 788 -3.06 4.07 24.97
C VAL A 788 -4.36 3.33 24.72
N GLU A 789 -4.34 2.03 24.98
CA GLU A 789 -5.33 1.12 24.38
C GLU A 789 -6.63 0.94 25.18
N ASP A 790 -6.71 1.47 26.40
CA ASP A 790 -7.79 1.06 27.29
C ASP A 790 -8.96 2.06 27.35
N THR A 791 -9.90 1.94 26.42
CA THR A 791 -11.14 2.72 26.45
C THR A 791 -12.05 2.37 27.63
N ASN A 792 -11.86 1.24 28.31
CA ASN A 792 -12.70 0.82 29.45
C ASN A 792 -12.19 1.39 30.78
N PHE A 793 -10.89 1.67 30.92
CA PHE A 793 -10.35 2.44 32.05
C PHE A 793 -10.57 3.95 31.95
N PHE A 794 -10.86 4.50 30.76
CA PHE A 794 -11.12 5.93 30.57
C PHE A 794 -12.56 6.26 30.16
N ALA A 795 -13.45 5.26 30.10
CA ALA A 795 -14.85 5.49 29.76
C ALA A 795 -15.58 6.24 30.89
N PRO A 796 -16.34 7.31 30.58
CA PRO A 796 -17.29 7.88 31.51
C PRO A 796 -18.42 6.87 31.74
N ALA A 797 -18.42 6.19 32.87
CA ALA A 797 -19.57 5.37 33.25
C ALA A 797 -20.81 6.26 33.45
N PRO A 798 -22.03 5.81 33.08
CA PRO A 798 -23.24 6.55 33.40
C PRO A 798 -23.35 6.72 34.92
N VAL A 799 -23.38 7.98 35.37
CA VAL A 799 -23.58 8.33 36.79
C VAL A 799 -24.98 7.89 37.21
N THR A 800 -25.13 6.64 37.64
CA THR A 800 -26.30 6.22 38.39
C THR A 800 -26.03 6.48 39.87
N LYS A 801 -26.98 7.13 40.54
CA LYS A 801 -26.87 7.64 41.92
C LYS A 801 -26.84 6.51 42.99
N SER A 802 -25.98 5.50 42.85
CA SER A 802 -25.71 4.52 43.92
C SER A 802 -24.33 4.77 44.52
N LYS A 803 -24.15 4.40 45.79
CA LYS A 803 -22.90 4.53 46.55
C LYS A 803 -21.83 3.50 46.17
N ASP A 804 -21.95 2.86 45.01
CA ASP A 804 -21.02 1.81 44.55
C ASP A 804 -19.94 2.40 43.65
N TRP A 805 -19.03 3.17 44.25
CA TRP A 805 -17.80 3.66 43.60
C TRP A 805 -16.87 2.53 43.14
N GLN A 806 -17.13 1.28 43.54
CA GLN A 806 -16.34 0.09 43.18
C GLN A 806 -16.57 -0.40 41.74
N ASN A 807 -17.58 0.10 41.02
CA ASN A 807 -17.92 -0.33 39.66
C ASN A 807 -17.72 0.75 38.58
N ASN A 808 -17.28 1.97 38.94
CA ASN A 808 -17.12 3.12 38.03
C ASN A 808 -15.70 3.70 38.14
N LEU A 809 -14.74 2.90 37.72
CA LEU A 809 -13.32 3.21 37.73
C LEU A 809 -12.90 3.62 36.31
N GLY A 810 -13.34 4.82 35.96
CA GLY A 810 -12.98 5.55 34.75
C GLY A 810 -13.31 7.02 34.97
N ILE A 811 -12.68 7.92 34.21
CA ILE A 811 -12.88 9.36 34.35
C ILE A 811 -14.36 9.67 34.11
N GLY A 812 -15.13 9.80 35.19
CA GLY A 812 -16.46 10.35 35.11
C GLY A 812 -16.37 11.84 34.75
N PRO A 813 -17.49 12.47 34.36
CA PRO A 813 -17.59 13.93 34.23
C PRO A 813 -17.25 14.70 35.52
N ASP A 814 -16.95 13.99 36.62
CA ASP A 814 -16.60 14.50 37.94
C ASP A 814 -15.11 14.79 38.11
N GLY A 815 -14.24 14.37 37.18
CA GLY A 815 -12.84 14.80 37.11
C GLY A 815 -11.88 14.10 38.07
N PHE A 816 -12.22 12.89 38.51
CA PHE A 816 -11.43 12.10 39.45
C PHE A 816 -10.82 10.86 38.80
N PHE A 817 -9.61 10.52 39.23
CA PHE A 817 -8.84 9.33 38.85
C PHE A 817 -8.59 8.46 40.08
N CYS A 818 -8.62 7.13 39.93
CA CYS A 818 -7.95 6.31 40.92
C CYS A 818 -6.43 6.32 40.71
N LYS A 819 -5.69 6.45 41.80
CA LYS A 819 -4.22 6.55 41.83
C LYS A 819 -3.48 5.43 41.07
N TYR A 820 -4.10 4.26 40.87
CA TYR A 820 -3.49 3.14 40.13
C TYR A 820 -3.70 3.26 38.60
N GLU A 821 -4.83 3.80 38.12
CA GLU A 821 -5.13 4.01 36.69
C GLU A 821 -4.17 5.04 36.11
N TYR A 822 -3.91 6.06 36.91
CA TYR A 822 -2.90 7.07 36.68
C TYR A 822 -1.50 6.49 36.41
N ILE A 823 -1.12 5.44 37.15
CA ILE A 823 0.18 4.78 37.00
C ILE A 823 0.20 3.93 35.72
N GLN A 824 -0.92 3.29 35.34
CA GLN A 824 -1.02 2.53 34.10
C GLN A 824 -1.04 3.42 32.84
N VAL A 825 -1.66 4.60 32.91
CA VAL A 825 -1.54 5.64 31.86
C VAL A 825 -0.07 5.96 31.62
N LEU A 826 0.67 6.24 32.70
CA LEU A 826 2.08 6.60 32.63
C LEU A 826 2.94 5.46 32.07
N GLU A 827 2.67 4.21 32.46
CA GLU A 827 3.35 3.03 31.91
C GLU A 827 3.02 2.85 30.41
N SER A 828 1.75 2.96 30.02
CA SER A 828 1.31 2.76 28.64
C SER A 828 1.85 3.85 27.71
N CYS A 829 1.74 5.12 28.14
CA CYS A 829 2.41 6.23 27.47
C CYS A 829 3.93 5.98 27.38
N TYR A 830 4.58 5.43 28.40
CA TYR A 830 6.01 5.15 28.31
C TYR A 830 6.37 3.95 27.41
N ARG A 831 5.72 2.79 27.51
CA ARG A 831 6.01 1.64 26.65
C ARG A 831 5.74 1.97 25.18
N PHE A 832 4.62 2.61 24.89
CA PHE A 832 4.16 2.85 23.53
C PHE A 832 4.75 4.11 22.90
N LEU A 833 5.06 5.14 23.71
CA LEU A 833 5.62 6.41 23.21
C LEU A 833 7.09 6.60 23.58
N ALA A 834 7.56 6.10 24.72
CA ALA A 834 8.94 6.34 25.14
C ALA A 834 9.94 5.40 24.49
N GLU A 835 9.64 4.12 24.28
CA GLU A 835 10.64 3.19 23.74
C GLU A 835 11.01 3.49 22.27
N PRO A 836 10.06 3.81 21.36
CA PRO A 836 10.41 4.28 20.02
C PRO A 836 10.80 5.77 19.98
N PHE A 837 10.11 6.66 20.71
CA PHE A 837 10.26 8.11 20.55
C PHE A 837 11.15 8.81 21.58
N LEU A 838 11.19 8.34 22.83
CA LEU A 838 12.10 8.90 23.84
C LEU A 838 13.45 8.18 23.85
N MET A 839 13.49 6.89 23.53
CA MET A 839 14.70 6.08 23.46
C MET A 839 15.23 5.90 22.04
N GLY A 840 14.68 6.61 21.04
CA GLY A 840 15.08 6.55 19.63
C GLY A 840 16.58 6.38 19.48
N ALA A 841 17.00 5.13 19.32
CA ALA A 841 18.33 4.59 19.06
C ALA A 841 19.57 5.17 19.81
N ASP A 842 19.45 6.19 20.66
CA ASP A 842 20.56 6.97 21.19
C ASP A 842 21.17 6.41 22.50
N HIS A 843 20.81 5.20 22.96
CA HIS A 843 21.26 4.70 24.27
C HIS A 843 21.82 3.27 24.31
N VAL A 844 22.94 3.09 23.62
CA VAL A 844 24.08 2.33 24.19
C VAL A 844 25.23 3.33 24.44
N HIS A 845 25.27 3.86 25.67
CA HIS A 845 26.40 4.56 26.29
C HIS A 845 26.97 5.85 25.64
N LYS A 846 26.53 7.04 26.13
CA LYS A 846 27.34 8.12 26.76
C LYS A 846 26.74 9.53 26.53
N ASP A 847 26.64 10.28 27.65
CA ASP A 847 26.52 11.73 27.84
C ASP A 847 25.27 12.51 27.37
N ASP A 848 24.44 12.83 28.37
CA ASP A 848 23.88 14.16 28.69
C ASP A 848 22.82 14.86 27.79
N ARG A 849 21.54 14.57 28.09
CA ARG A 849 20.64 15.47 28.88
C ARG A 849 19.20 14.98 28.85
N PHE A 850 18.93 13.91 29.57
CA PHE A 850 17.63 13.75 30.22
C PHE A 850 17.68 14.51 31.54
N THR A 851 16.66 15.32 31.84
CA THR A 851 16.58 15.95 33.17
C THR A 851 16.59 14.86 34.25
N GLU A 852 17.10 15.17 35.44
CA GLU A 852 17.11 14.27 36.61
C GLU A 852 15.73 13.61 36.85
N LYS A 853 14.65 14.34 36.51
CA LYS A 853 13.25 13.89 36.54
C LYS A 853 12.91 12.76 35.55
N THR A 854 13.42 12.78 34.32
CA THR A 854 13.11 11.74 33.32
C THR A 854 13.86 10.43 33.60
N MET A 855 15.08 10.51 34.15
CA MET A 855 15.80 9.34 34.67
C MET A 855 15.10 8.72 35.87
N TYR A 856 14.50 9.55 36.73
CA TYR A 856 13.72 9.13 37.87
C TYR A 856 12.45 8.37 37.44
N LEU A 857 11.73 8.87 36.43
CA LEU A 857 10.56 8.21 35.83
C LEU A 857 10.92 6.87 35.17
N LYS A 858 11.99 6.81 34.37
CA LYS A 858 12.50 5.56 33.79
C LYS A 858 12.85 4.53 34.87
N LYS A 859 13.48 4.97 35.97
CA LYS A 859 13.79 4.11 37.13
C LYS A 859 12.51 3.63 37.80
N ALA A 860 11.54 4.52 38.01
CA ALA A 860 10.26 4.18 38.62
C ALA A 860 9.49 3.16 37.75
N ILE A 861 9.46 3.33 36.43
CA ILE A 861 8.78 2.42 35.49
C ILE A 861 9.48 1.07 35.40
N LEU A 862 10.81 1.02 35.25
CA LEU A 862 11.59 -0.24 35.27
C LEU A 862 11.49 -0.97 36.62
N LEU A 863 11.31 -0.23 37.72
CA LEU A 863 11.11 -0.80 39.05
C LEU A 863 9.67 -1.24 39.28
N LEU A 864 8.69 -0.68 38.57
CA LEU A 864 7.28 -1.03 38.63
C LEU A 864 6.91 -2.15 37.65
N GLU A 865 7.59 -2.27 36.52
CA GLU A 865 7.37 -3.27 35.49
C GLU A 865 7.32 -4.71 36.04
N PRO A 866 8.24 -5.18 36.89
CA PRO A 866 8.13 -6.51 37.50
C PRO A 866 6.89 -6.68 38.39
N TYR A 867 6.34 -5.58 38.94
CA TYR A 867 5.20 -5.60 39.85
C TYR A 867 3.87 -5.33 39.17
N LEU A 868 3.85 -4.55 38.08
CA LEU A 868 2.74 -4.42 37.15
C LEU A 868 2.59 -5.72 36.34
N ASN A 869 3.71 -6.36 35.96
CA ASN A 869 3.70 -7.74 35.46
C ASN A 869 3.21 -8.71 36.56
N ARG A 870 3.64 -8.56 37.82
CA ARG A 870 3.11 -9.37 38.93
C ARG A 870 1.63 -9.07 39.25
N TYR A 871 1.13 -7.88 38.93
CA TYR A 871 -0.28 -7.48 39.03
C TYR A 871 -1.10 -8.11 37.91
N ARG A 872 -0.62 -8.04 36.66
CA ARG A 872 -1.15 -8.80 35.52
C ARG A 872 -1.17 -10.31 35.82
N GLN A 873 -0.11 -10.84 36.45
CA GLN A 873 -0.02 -12.22 36.95
C GLN A 873 -0.97 -12.56 38.14
N ASN A 874 -1.46 -11.56 38.89
CA ASN A 874 -2.29 -11.73 40.09
C ASN A 874 -3.76 -11.33 39.87
N PHE A 875 -4.11 -10.68 38.76
CA PHE A 875 -5.46 -10.74 38.20
C PHE A 875 -5.62 -12.12 37.56
N ARG A 876 -5.74 -13.13 38.42
CA ARG A 876 -6.07 -14.48 37.98
C ARG A 876 -7.51 -14.46 37.51
N TYR A 877 -7.71 -14.52 36.20
CA TYR A 877 -8.82 -15.30 35.71
C TYR A 877 -8.34 -16.73 35.64
N ASP A 878 -8.52 -17.49 36.71
CA ASP A 878 -8.40 -18.93 36.57
C ASP A 878 -9.55 -19.36 35.65
N VAL A 879 -9.18 -19.83 34.47
CA VAL A 879 -10.08 -20.46 33.52
C VAL A 879 -10.43 -21.81 34.10
N ILE A 880 -11.53 -21.88 34.81
CA ILE A 880 -12.03 -23.14 35.33
C ILE A 880 -13.13 -23.61 34.40
N ILE A 881 -12.91 -24.79 33.82
CA ILE A 881 -13.91 -25.51 33.04
C ILE A 881 -14.62 -26.43 34.03
N GLU A 882 -15.79 -26.00 34.52
CA GLU A 882 -16.67 -26.81 35.34
C GLU A 882 -18.01 -26.97 34.61
N ASN A 883 -18.39 -28.22 34.28
CA ASN A 883 -19.64 -28.55 33.58
C ASN A 883 -19.82 -27.80 32.24
N ASP A 884 -18.80 -27.83 31.37
CA ASP A 884 -18.81 -27.15 30.04
C ASP A 884 -19.06 -25.63 30.10
N GLN A 885 -18.85 -25.03 31.27
CA GLN A 885 -18.93 -23.58 31.47
C GLN A 885 -17.55 -23.08 31.88
N MET A 886 -16.93 -22.32 30.98
CA MET A 886 -15.72 -21.58 31.32
C MET A 886 -16.12 -20.38 32.16
N ARG A 887 -15.65 -20.35 33.41
CA ARG A 887 -15.83 -19.20 34.30
C ARG A 887 -14.49 -18.57 34.56
N LEU A 888 -14.48 -17.25 34.51
CA LEU A 888 -13.39 -16.44 35.01
C LEU A 888 -13.55 -16.38 36.54
N GLN A 889 -12.78 -17.18 37.30
CA GLN A 889 -12.78 -17.12 38.76
C GLN A 889 -11.59 -16.28 39.25
N GLY A 890 -11.86 -15.15 39.91
CA GLY A 890 -10.85 -14.31 40.55
C GLY A 890 -11.04 -14.26 42.06
N ASN A 891 -10.02 -14.71 42.80
CA ASN A 891 -9.97 -14.72 44.27
C ASN A 891 -8.75 -13.90 44.72
N ASP A 892 -8.80 -12.55 44.71
CA ASP A 892 -7.54 -11.85 45.03
C ASP A 892 -7.58 -10.46 45.67
N ALA A 893 -8.57 -10.16 46.52
CA ALA A 893 -8.49 -8.98 47.40
C ALA A 893 -7.21 -8.99 48.27
N LYS A 894 -6.73 -10.18 48.67
CA LYS A 894 -5.63 -10.35 49.63
C LYS A 894 -4.23 -10.36 48.99
N ALA A 895 -4.04 -10.99 47.83
CA ALA A 895 -2.77 -10.86 47.11
C ALA A 895 -2.62 -9.47 46.48
N TRP A 896 -3.73 -8.83 46.12
CA TRP A 896 -3.78 -7.42 45.77
C TRP A 896 -3.26 -6.55 46.93
N ASP A 897 -3.75 -6.75 48.16
CA ASP A 897 -3.27 -6.01 49.34
C ASP A 897 -1.77 -6.24 49.67
N GLU A 898 -1.23 -7.45 49.48
CA GLU A 898 0.20 -7.72 49.67
C GLU A 898 1.09 -7.16 48.55
N LEU A 899 0.62 -7.20 47.30
CA LEU A 899 1.32 -6.64 46.15
C LEU A 899 1.36 -5.11 46.23
N LYS A 900 0.23 -4.49 46.60
CA LYS A 900 0.11 -3.06 46.93
C LYS A 900 1.19 -2.65 47.93
N GLY A 901 1.28 -3.31 49.07
CA GLY A 901 2.26 -2.97 50.12
C GLY A 901 3.71 -2.97 49.62
N LYS A 902 4.07 -3.89 48.71
CA LYS A 902 5.42 -4.00 48.14
C LYS A 902 5.72 -2.96 47.06
N ILE A 903 4.74 -2.68 46.18
CA ILE A 903 4.82 -1.62 45.16
C ILE A 903 5.01 -0.26 45.83
N PHE A 904 4.16 0.05 46.82
CA PHE A 904 4.14 1.36 47.46
C PHE A 904 5.32 1.60 48.39
N PHE A 905 5.86 0.57 49.06
CA PHE A 905 7.09 0.69 49.86
C PHE A 905 8.31 1.07 49.01
N ARG A 906 8.45 0.48 47.81
CA ARG A 906 9.55 0.78 46.87
C ARG A 906 9.40 2.15 46.19
N LEU A 907 8.18 2.51 45.76
CA LEU A 907 7.86 3.85 45.24
C LEU A 907 8.20 4.94 46.25
N ARG A 908 7.79 4.76 47.52
CA ARG A 908 8.07 5.70 48.60
C ARG A 908 9.56 5.86 48.89
N LEU A 909 10.33 4.77 48.91
CA LEU A 909 11.79 4.83 49.09
C LEU A 909 12.51 5.55 47.95
N THR A 910 11.98 5.45 46.74
CA THR A 910 12.54 6.14 45.57
C THR A 910 12.15 7.62 45.62
N ILE A 911 10.91 7.97 45.99
CA ILE A 911 10.43 9.38 46.00
C ILE A 911 11.11 10.21 47.08
N LEU A 912 11.49 9.56 48.17
CA LEU A 912 12.23 10.16 49.29
C LEU A 912 13.75 10.24 49.07
N SER A 913 14.29 9.60 48.02
CA SER A 913 15.71 9.61 47.66
C SER A 913 15.98 10.50 46.45
#